data_AF-A0A094DFW9-F1
#
_entry.id   AF-A0A094DFW9-F1
#
_cell.length_a   1.000
_cell.length_b   1.000
_cell.length_c   1.000
_cell.angle_alpha   90.00
_cell.angle_beta   90.00
_cell.angle_gamma   90.00
#
_symmetry.space_group_name_H-M   'P 1'
#
loop_
_entity.id
_entity.type
_entity.pdbx_description
1 polymer ?
#
loop_
_entity_poly.entity_id
_entity_poly.type
_entity_poly.pdbx_seq_one_letter_code
_entity_poly.pdbx_strand_id
1 'polypeptide(L)'
;MTSINDGAPLGQSPSLAASSPSATLPRTRDNADLQSPTSSVSSLPYRPNAAASVLFAATTPPGSRPLSPSAGITTPKVPSGSIFGGGTPHEGAAHDRPASDGDDPRPLITHAFVPHIAIFPSQDTDDLIGEKGFSRGLWQLLRPFGDHVQGKVIIRDSIGASRVCEDFSVRFIQLGSGYERPVHSENLKSSTAQTSKQNEQHLTEDQFTATGGNIEAVENVVDLHLEYAEHFPSAGYQEHLAGRSLPTSESELSPFYSLYLRRLLSGMPLAPHETFSHPVACIIAISSRNSNPIEELRRLYEEATRGEKRLPSWVNGEYLRYYVLVHDEERDDIGKAMSLFDQMKRHFGLHCHLLRLRSSRCVATDDDSIPLPTCEWMSATEELLDIQTREDQDGLDIAPPCIFESDATAITTFIREMVTQSVVPSMERCISTWNDQVASRRRGISGRFMSLSKKWTVFGNGSKTSSGGPGGGGSGNNYDSVHGFYQPDTPESIMRKLADYAFMLRDWKLAQSVYELLRSDFNNDKAWKYYAAASEMAAVSTLLASQAMSSKVRIESVDQMLEASCYSYLTRCNSPYGALRCLTLSMELLKIRGESASEAAAKWGTKIVESNILGATGDALMKERVATCYRARKGTGSGGWGSRSRKSALWDILAADKWLILGKYVQARKLLGRVRNVYDTSPSRNGISGFIAANEFLIGLEQDLKRASLSGEDQNAQEVSEDIETETFEGSETLHARTQRNSLIGATIPTMGSLETAPLHMVQEDIGSKGVKEDNFL
;
A
#
# COMPACT_ATOMS: atom_id res chain seq x y z
N MET A 1 76.29 -6.27 34.19
CA MET A 1 76.77 -5.72 32.91
C MET A 1 75.59 -5.81 31.94
N THR A 2 75.02 -4.73 31.40
CA THR A 2 75.23 -3.28 31.61
C THR A 2 73.91 -2.67 32.12
N SER A 3 73.83 -2.03 33.29
CA SER A 3 74.44 -0.74 33.67
C SER A 3 73.74 0.44 32.96
N ILE A 4 72.76 1.14 33.57
CA ILE A 4 72.84 2.19 34.63
C ILE A 4 73.23 3.55 34.04
N ASN A 5 72.65 4.73 34.35
CA ASN A 5 71.41 5.23 35.04
C ASN A 5 71.18 6.69 34.53
N ASP A 6 70.25 7.58 34.94
CA ASP A 6 69.17 7.70 35.95
C ASP A 6 68.14 8.74 35.37
N GLY A 7 67.09 9.27 36.03
CA GLY A 7 66.49 9.09 37.36
C GLY A 7 65.26 10.01 37.52
N ALA A 8 64.24 9.62 38.30
CA ALA A 8 62.94 10.31 38.41
C ALA A 8 62.80 11.16 39.70
N PRO A 9 61.70 11.93 39.91
CA PRO A 9 60.50 11.32 40.51
C PRO A 9 59.10 11.91 40.17
N LEU A 10 58.10 11.02 40.22
CA LEU A 10 56.70 11.20 40.70
C LEU A 10 55.78 12.31 40.13
N GLY A 11 54.75 11.88 39.39
CA GLY A 11 53.52 12.62 39.08
C GLY A 11 52.37 11.67 38.73
N GLN A 12 51.12 11.97 39.12
CA GLN A 12 49.97 11.06 38.99
C GLN A 12 49.43 10.91 37.56
N SER A 13 48.77 9.79 37.28
CA SER A 13 48.20 9.44 35.96
C SER A 13 46.93 10.22 35.60
N PRO A 14 46.85 10.86 34.41
CA PRO A 14 45.60 11.38 33.86
C PRO A 14 44.81 10.27 33.12
N SER A 15 43.49 10.45 33.03
CA SER A 15 42.55 9.49 32.43
C SER A 15 42.49 9.56 30.89
N LEU A 16 42.15 8.42 30.27
CA LEU A 16 41.74 8.37 28.86
C LEU A 16 40.42 9.13 28.67
N ALA A 17 40.46 10.20 27.87
CA ALA A 17 39.28 10.93 27.41
C ALA A 17 39.23 10.90 25.88
N ALA A 18 38.43 9.99 25.32
CA ALA A 18 38.12 9.98 23.89
C ALA A 18 37.06 11.07 23.61
N SER A 19 37.45 12.11 22.87
CA SER A 19 36.56 13.23 22.55
C SER A 19 35.59 12.87 21.43
N SER A 20 34.39 12.41 21.79
CA SER A 20 33.25 12.34 20.86
C SER A 20 32.94 13.74 20.31
N PRO A 21 32.60 13.91 19.01
CA PRO A 21 32.12 15.18 18.51
C PRO A 21 30.79 15.52 19.21
N SER A 22 30.68 16.75 19.72
CA SER A 22 29.44 17.21 20.37
C SER A 22 28.33 17.37 19.34
N ALA A 23 27.21 16.69 19.55
CA ALA A 23 26.00 16.92 18.78
C ALA A 23 25.46 18.33 19.11
N THR A 24 25.68 19.27 18.19
CA THR A 24 25.22 20.66 18.33
C THR A 24 23.73 20.72 18.00
N LEU A 25 22.91 21.14 18.96
CA LEU A 25 21.49 21.43 18.73
C LEU A 25 21.34 22.59 17.74
N PRO A 26 20.37 22.55 16.81
CA PRO A 26 19.98 23.73 16.05
C PRO A 26 19.59 24.86 17.00
N ARG A 27 20.28 25.99 16.90
CA ARG A 27 19.92 27.24 17.57
C ARG A 27 19.18 28.14 16.59
N THR A 28 18.17 28.82 17.11
CA THR A 28 17.37 29.89 16.49
C THR A 28 16.73 29.59 15.14
N ARG A 29 15.41 29.84 15.07
CA ARG A 29 14.60 29.72 13.86
C ARG A 29 14.75 31.00 13.03
N ASP A 30 15.93 31.16 12.43
CA ASP A 30 16.21 32.28 11.53
C ASP A 30 15.50 32.06 10.18
N ASN A 31 14.65 33.00 9.78
CA ASN A 31 13.88 32.96 8.54
C ASN A 31 14.78 33.26 7.31
N ALA A 32 15.69 32.35 6.98
CA ALA A 32 16.82 32.61 6.07
C ALA A 32 17.10 31.50 5.03
N ASP A 33 16.10 30.69 4.65
CA ASP A 33 16.20 29.74 3.52
C ASP A 33 15.04 29.85 2.50
N LEU A 34 14.27 30.95 2.53
CA LEU A 34 13.38 31.33 1.44
C LEU A 34 14.17 32.00 0.29
N GLN A 35 14.91 31.21 -0.51
CA GLN A 35 15.12 31.40 -1.96
C GLN A 35 16.17 30.45 -2.56
N SER A 36 15.71 29.43 -3.30
CA SER A 36 16.33 29.04 -4.58
C SER A 36 15.25 28.47 -5.52
N PRO A 37 15.32 28.66 -6.86
CA PRO A 37 14.10 28.84 -7.64
C PRO A 37 13.88 27.78 -8.74
N THR A 38 13.29 26.63 -8.38
CA THR A 38 12.78 25.62 -9.34
C THR A 38 11.48 24.94 -8.87
N SER A 39 10.51 25.72 -8.41
CA SER A 39 9.17 25.23 -7.99
C SER A 39 8.05 26.19 -8.41
N SER A 40 8.11 26.68 -9.65
CA SER A 40 7.14 27.64 -10.20
C SER A 40 6.11 26.95 -11.11
N VAL A 41 5.16 26.25 -10.51
CA VAL A 41 3.89 25.86 -11.15
C VAL A 41 2.72 26.27 -10.26
N SER A 42 2.04 27.33 -10.69
CA SER A 42 0.61 27.60 -10.46
C SER A 42 0.06 27.54 -9.02
N SER A 43 0.64 28.28 -8.07
CA SER A 43 0.00 28.54 -6.78
C SER A 43 -1.17 29.54 -6.91
N LEU A 44 -2.37 29.04 -7.21
CA LEU A 44 -3.62 29.70 -6.85
C LEU A 44 -4.08 29.19 -5.46
N PRO A 45 -4.80 30.00 -4.66
CA PRO A 45 -5.35 29.53 -3.40
C PRO A 45 -6.44 28.48 -3.66
N TYR A 46 -6.22 27.26 -3.17
CA TYR A 46 -7.18 26.17 -3.25
C TYR A 46 -8.45 26.52 -2.45
N ARG A 47 -9.58 26.71 -3.16
CA ARG A 47 -10.91 26.81 -2.56
C ARG A 47 -11.57 25.43 -2.61
N PRO A 48 -11.72 24.70 -1.49
CA PRO A 48 -12.40 23.43 -1.50
C PRO A 48 -13.92 23.62 -1.65
N ASN A 49 -14.42 23.50 -2.89
CA ASN A 49 -15.84 23.27 -3.15
C ASN A 49 -16.32 22.00 -2.42
N ALA A 50 -17.58 21.95 -1.99
CA ALA A 50 -18.13 20.79 -1.27
C ALA A 50 -18.01 19.46 -2.04
N ALA A 51 -17.92 19.54 -3.38
CA ALA A 51 -17.63 18.43 -4.29
C ALA A 51 -16.30 17.70 -3.97
N ALA A 52 -15.31 18.36 -3.36
CA ALA A 52 -14.04 17.74 -2.97
C ALA A 52 -14.24 16.49 -2.09
N SER A 53 -15.31 16.45 -1.29
CA SER A 53 -15.69 15.26 -0.52
C SER A 53 -15.95 14.02 -1.40
N VAL A 54 -16.56 14.21 -2.58
CA VAL A 54 -16.77 13.16 -3.59
C VAL A 54 -15.47 12.83 -4.31
N LEU A 55 -14.67 13.84 -4.65
CA LEU A 55 -13.39 13.66 -5.37
C LEU A 55 -12.46 12.69 -4.64
N PHE A 56 -12.21 12.94 -3.35
CA PHE A 56 -11.36 12.08 -2.54
C PHE A 56 -12.06 10.79 -2.09
N ALA A 57 -13.38 10.81 -1.82
CA ALA A 57 -14.09 9.56 -1.52
C ALA A 57 -13.98 8.55 -2.67
N ALA A 58 -14.03 9.02 -3.93
CA ALA A 58 -13.95 8.18 -5.12
C ALA A 58 -12.56 7.58 -5.42
N THR A 59 -11.48 8.02 -4.77
CA THR A 59 -10.16 7.35 -4.83
C THR A 59 -9.87 6.46 -3.62
N THR A 60 -10.70 6.57 -2.55
CA THR A 60 -10.61 5.73 -1.35
C THR A 60 -11.49 4.48 -1.42
N PRO A 61 -11.12 3.37 -0.76
CA PRO A 61 -11.93 2.16 -0.74
C PRO A 61 -13.25 2.37 0.02
N PRO A 62 -14.39 1.87 -0.48
CA PRO A 62 -15.66 1.95 0.23
C PRO A 62 -15.64 1.10 1.53
N GLY A 63 -15.62 1.78 2.68
CA GLY A 63 -15.75 1.15 3.99
C GLY A 63 -17.04 0.33 4.09
N SER A 64 -16.94 -0.91 4.60
CA SER A 64 -18.01 -1.90 4.45
C SER A 64 -19.24 -1.65 5.36
N ARG A 65 -20.22 -0.90 4.86
CA ARG A 65 -21.62 -0.89 5.32
C ARG A 65 -22.58 -0.75 4.12
N PRO A 66 -23.78 -1.35 4.16
CA PRO A 66 -24.82 -1.04 3.18
C PRO A 66 -25.31 0.39 3.38
N LEU A 67 -25.30 1.20 2.32
CA LEU A 67 -26.00 2.49 2.32
C LEU A 67 -27.50 2.25 2.15
N SER A 68 -28.30 2.89 2.99
CA SER A 68 -29.75 2.96 2.83
C SER A 68 -30.24 4.28 3.47
N PRO A 69 -30.54 5.31 2.68
CA PRO A 69 -30.97 6.61 3.20
C PRO A 69 -32.46 6.55 3.59
N SER A 70 -32.75 6.26 4.87
CA SER A 70 -34.11 6.36 5.41
C SER A 70 -34.12 6.58 6.92
N ALA A 71 -34.63 7.74 7.34
CA ALA A 71 -34.93 8.01 8.74
C ALA A 71 -36.26 7.35 9.12
N GLY A 72 -36.24 6.35 10.00
CA GLY A 72 -37.45 5.64 10.44
C GLY A 72 -37.26 4.96 11.79
N ILE A 73 -38.03 5.38 12.79
CA ILE A 73 -37.96 4.84 14.16
C ILE A 73 -38.83 3.58 14.27
N THR A 74 -38.21 2.40 14.37
CA THR A 74 -38.87 1.18 14.88
C THR A 74 -37.94 0.39 15.78
N THR A 75 -38.48 -0.22 16.84
CA THR A 75 -37.73 -0.99 17.84
C THR A 75 -37.81 -2.51 17.57
N PRO A 76 -36.72 -3.27 17.73
CA PRO A 76 -36.73 -4.71 17.51
C PRO A 76 -37.39 -5.46 18.67
N LYS A 77 -38.31 -6.39 18.36
CA LYS A 77 -38.82 -7.39 19.31
C LYS A 77 -37.94 -8.64 19.28
N VAL A 78 -37.68 -9.21 20.45
CA VAL A 78 -37.01 -10.52 20.61
C VAL A 78 -38.06 -11.63 20.73
N PRO A 79 -38.00 -12.72 19.93
CA PRO A 79 -38.73 -13.96 20.18
C PRO A 79 -37.89 -14.94 21.03
N SER A 80 -38.54 -15.70 21.91
CA SER A 80 -37.90 -16.67 22.81
C SER A 80 -38.30 -18.12 22.50
N GLY A 81 -37.38 -19.06 22.74
CA GLY A 81 -37.61 -20.52 22.65
C GLY A 81 -36.91 -21.17 21.45
N SER A 82 -36.52 -22.46 21.49
CA SER A 82 -36.73 -23.48 22.53
C SER A 82 -35.48 -24.34 22.77
N ILE A 83 -35.49 -25.11 23.86
CA ILE A 83 -34.43 -26.04 24.30
C ILE A 83 -34.71 -27.46 23.77
N PHE A 84 -33.67 -28.31 23.77
CA PHE A 84 -33.57 -29.76 23.48
C PHE A 84 -33.06 -30.16 22.08
N GLY A 85 -32.00 -30.99 22.08
CA GLY A 85 -31.40 -31.60 20.89
C GLY A 85 -29.87 -31.44 20.87
N GLY A 86 -29.13 -32.38 21.48
CA GLY A 86 -27.66 -32.34 21.54
C GLY A 86 -26.99 -33.30 20.55
N GLY A 87 -25.95 -32.85 19.83
CA GLY A 87 -25.13 -33.72 18.99
C GLY A 87 -24.10 -32.99 18.12
N THR A 88 -22.81 -33.21 18.42
CA THR A 88 -21.60 -32.87 17.64
C THR A 88 -21.29 -31.39 17.35
N PRO A 89 -20.02 -30.95 17.45
CA PRO A 89 -19.62 -29.60 17.05
C PRO A 89 -19.36 -29.53 15.53
N HIS A 90 -20.20 -28.77 14.82
CA HIS A 90 -19.94 -28.35 13.44
C HIS A 90 -20.10 -26.83 13.37
N GLU A 91 -18.98 -26.09 13.26
CA GLU A 91 -18.96 -24.63 13.28
C GLU A 91 -19.46 -24.05 11.94
N GLY A 92 -20.77 -24.06 11.76
CA GLY A 92 -21.47 -23.19 10.82
C GLY A 92 -21.51 -21.76 11.34
N ALA A 93 -20.36 -21.09 11.42
CA ALA A 93 -20.27 -19.69 11.79
C ALA A 93 -20.65 -18.78 10.61
N ALA A 94 -21.32 -17.65 10.90
CA ALA A 94 -21.60 -16.61 9.91
C ALA A 94 -20.30 -15.89 9.47
N HIS A 95 -20.38 -15.08 8.41
CA HIS A 95 -19.24 -14.36 7.82
C HIS A 95 -18.72 -13.20 8.70
N ASP A 96 -18.09 -13.52 9.83
CA ASP A 96 -17.10 -12.62 10.44
C ASP A 96 -15.77 -12.74 9.68
N ARG A 97 -15.32 -11.63 9.08
CA ARG A 97 -13.91 -11.50 8.69
C ARG A 97 -13.07 -11.60 9.97
N PRO A 98 -11.95 -12.35 10.00
CA PRO A 98 -11.01 -12.22 11.10
C PRO A 98 -10.51 -10.78 11.12
N ALA A 99 -10.81 -10.05 12.19
CA ALA A 99 -10.43 -8.64 12.30
C ALA A 99 -8.91 -8.51 12.18
N SER A 100 -8.45 -7.86 11.10
CA SER A 100 -7.02 -7.64 10.88
C SER A 100 -6.46 -6.78 12.00
N ASP A 101 -5.46 -7.28 12.73
CA ASP A 101 -4.74 -6.48 13.71
C ASP A 101 -4.25 -5.18 13.05
N GLY A 102 -4.64 -4.05 13.63
CA GLY A 102 -4.66 -2.77 12.92
C GLY A 102 -3.27 -2.22 12.55
N ASP A 103 -2.20 -2.85 13.04
CA ASP A 103 -0.80 -2.52 12.76
C ASP A 103 -0.06 -3.62 11.93
N ASP A 104 -0.76 -4.63 11.41
CA ASP A 104 -0.18 -5.70 10.59
C ASP A 104 -0.02 -5.29 9.10
N PRO A 105 1.22 -5.13 8.58
CA PRO A 105 1.45 -4.78 7.20
C PRO A 105 1.28 -5.96 6.24
N ARG A 106 1.21 -7.21 6.73
CA ARG A 106 1.31 -8.41 5.87
C ARG A 106 0.26 -8.46 4.76
N PRO A 107 -1.04 -8.18 4.98
CA PRO A 107 -2.03 -8.20 3.90
C PRO A 107 -1.67 -7.23 2.77
N LEU A 108 -1.34 -5.98 3.11
CA LEU A 108 -0.94 -4.95 2.15
C LEU A 108 0.29 -5.38 1.35
N ILE A 109 1.31 -5.94 2.02
CA ILE A 109 2.50 -6.48 1.34
C ILE A 109 2.14 -7.65 0.42
N THR A 110 1.25 -8.56 0.83
CA THR A 110 0.81 -9.67 -0.03
C THR A 110 -0.12 -9.26 -1.17
N HIS A 111 -0.78 -8.11 -1.09
CA HIS A 111 -1.58 -7.54 -2.20
C HIS A 111 -0.75 -6.67 -3.17
N ALA A 112 0.44 -6.22 -2.76
CA ALA A 112 1.39 -5.55 -3.66
C ALA A 112 2.02 -6.54 -4.66
N PHE A 113 2.56 -7.64 -4.15
CA PHE A 113 3.30 -8.63 -4.93
C PHE A 113 2.39 -9.77 -5.40
N VAL A 114 1.53 -9.48 -6.38
CA VAL A 114 0.54 -10.43 -6.94
C VAL A 114 0.68 -10.59 -8.47
N PRO A 115 0.13 -11.66 -9.07
CA PRO A 115 0.33 -11.94 -10.49
C PRO A 115 -0.25 -10.85 -11.40
N HIS A 116 0.57 -10.36 -12.33
CA HIS A 116 0.15 -9.40 -13.34
C HIS A 116 -0.39 -10.13 -14.57
N ILE A 117 -1.52 -9.65 -15.11
CA ILE A 117 -2.19 -10.18 -16.28
C ILE A 117 -2.32 -9.04 -17.30
N ALA A 118 -1.66 -9.20 -18.45
CA ALA A 118 -1.80 -8.25 -19.55
C ALA A 118 -3.18 -8.40 -20.21
N ILE A 119 -3.76 -7.28 -20.65
CA ILE A 119 -4.98 -7.25 -21.46
C ILE A 119 -4.59 -6.73 -22.86
N PHE A 120 -5.00 -7.49 -23.87
CA PHE A 120 -4.79 -7.17 -25.27
C PHE A 120 -6.08 -7.44 -26.07
N PRO A 121 -6.96 -6.43 -26.20
CA PRO A 121 -8.25 -6.54 -26.88
C PRO A 121 -8.13 -6.26 -28.39
N SER A 122 -9.08 -6.76 -29.16
CA SER A 122 -9.36 -6.28 -30.52
C SER A 122 -10.00 -4.88 -30.49
N GLN A 123 -9.90 -4.13 -31.58
CA GLN A 123 -10.48 -2.78 -31.66
C GLN A 123 -12.00 -2.82 -31.43
N ASP A 124 -12.71 -3.78 -32.04
CA ASP A 124 -14.15 -3.97 -31.89
C ASP A 124 -14.58 -4.50 -30.49
N THR A 125 -13.63 -4.89 -29.64
CA THR A 125 -13.87 -5.09 -28.21
C THR A 125 -13.79 -3.78 -27.45
N ASP A 126 -12.74 -2.98 -27.66
CA ASP A 126 -12.62 -1.67 -26.99
C ASP A 126 -13.71 -0.68 -27.47
N ASP A 127 -14.15 -0.75 -28.72
CA ASP A 127 -15.31 0.01 -29.23
C ASP A 127 -16.61 -0.38 -28.49
N LEU A 128 -16.85 -1.69 -28.28
CA LEU A 128 -18.01 -2.20 -27.52
C LEU A 128 -17.97 -1.75 -26.04
N ILE A 129 -16.78 -1.73 -25.43
CA ILE A 129 -16.61 -1.24 -24.06
C ILE A 129 -16.65 0.30 -23.98
N GLY A 130 -16.28 0.99 -25.05
CA GLY A 130 -16.44 2.43 -25.24
C GLY A 130 -17.91 2.86 -25.33
N GLU A 131 -18.76 2.13 -26.06
CA GLU A 131 -20.22 2.32 -26.08
C GLU A 131 -20.83 2.27 -24.66
N LYS A 132 -20.26 1.42 -23.80
CA LYS A 132 -20.66 1.27 -22.39
C LYS A 132 -20.20 2.43 -21.48
N GLY A 133 -19.33 3.32 -21.97
CA GLY A 133 -18.83 4.50 -21.26
C GLY A 133 -17.43 4.39 -20.66
N PHE A 134 -16.66 3.34 -21.00
CA PHE A 134 -15.31 3.11 -20.48
C PHE A 134 -14.25 3.50 -21.53
N SER A 135 -13.74 4.73 -21.44
CA SER A 135 -12.81 5.32 -22.43
C SER A 135 -11.44 4.63 -22.54
N ARG A 136 -10.96 3.96 -21.47
CA ARG A 136 -9.70 3.18 -21.46
C ARG A 136 -9.95 1.68 -21.70
N GLY A 137 -11.05 1.35 -22.38
CA GLY A 137 -11.33 0.03 -22.97
C GLY A 137 -11.59 -1.09 -21.97
N LEU A 138 -11.49 -2.34 -22.42
CA LEU A 138 -11.70 -3.54 -21.60
C LEU A 138 -10.79 -3.57 -20.36
N TRP A 139 -9.60 -2.98 -20.44
CA TRP A 139 -8.69 -2.87 -19.30
C TRP A 139 -9.28 -2.05 -18.16
N GLN A 140 -9.95 -0.92 -18.44
CA GLN A 140 -10.58 -0.08 -17.42
C GLN A 140 -11.69 -0.83 -16.68
N LEU A 141 -12.50 -1.59 -17.43
CA LEU A 141 -13.63 -2.36 -16.92
C LEU A 141 -13.19 -3.52 -16.02
N LEU A 142 -12.17 -4.29 -16.42
CA LEU A 142 -11.72 -5.47 -15.67
C LEU A 142 -10.86 -5.14 -14.44
N ARG A 143 -10.17 -4.00 -14.44
CA ARG A 143 -9.13 -3.68 -13.44
C ARG A 143 -9.58 -3.79 -11.97
N PRO A 144 -10.71 -3.19 -11.53
CA PRO A 144 -11.09 -3.22 -10.11
C PRO A 144 -11.40 -4.63 -9.60
N PHE A 145 -11.97 -5.49 -10.46
CA PHE A 145 -12.30 -6.88 -10.15
C PHE A 145 -11.05 -7.77 -9.98
N GLY A 146 -9.84 -7.27 -10.29
CA GLY A 146 -8.59 -7.93 -9.95
C GLY A 146 -8.17 -7.77 -8.49
N ASP A 147 -8.65 -6.73 -7.79
CA ASP A 147 -8.20 -6.40 -6.43
C ASP A 147 -8.63 -7.44 -5.38
N HIS A 148 -9.75 -8.14 -5.60
CA HIS A 148 -10.16 -9.28 -4.78
C HIS A 148 -10.80 -10.37 -5.64
N VAL A 149 -10.08 -11.49 -5.84
CA VAL A 149 -10.61 -12.66 -6.55
C VAL A 149 -11.61 -13.38 -5.65
N GLN A 150 -12.88 -13.37 -6.03
CA GLN A 150 -13.98 -13.82 -5.17
C GLN A 150 -13.81 -15.26 -4.67
N GLY A 151 -13.78 -15.42 -3.35
CA GLY A 151 -13.80 -16.72 -2.67
C GLY A 151 -12.43 -17.40 -2.56
N LYS A 152 -12.45 -18.67 -2.18
CA LYS A 152 -11.25 -19.38 -1.73
C LYS A 152 -10.42 -19.91 -2.91
N VAL A 153 -9.22 -19.37 -3.10
CA VAL A 153 -8.22 -19.86 -4.05
C VAL A 153 -7.34 -20.91 -3.36
N ILE A 154 -7.17 -22.08 -3.98
CA ILE A 154 -6.28 -23.13 -3.48
C ILE A 154 -4.96 -23.03 -4.23
N ILE A 155 -3.85 -22.97 -3.48
CA ILE A 155 -2.48 -22.82 -4.00
C ILE A 155 -1.63 -23.96 -3.45
N ARG A 156 -0.92 -24.69 -4.29
CA ARG A 156 0.07 -25.70 -3.87
C ARG A 156 1.44 -25.06 -3.72
N ASP A 157 2.09 -25.30 -2.59
CA ASP A 157 3.50 -24.93 -2.41
C ASP A 157 4.46 -25.93 -3.09
N SER A 158 5.76 -25.64 -3.08
CA SER A 158 6.78 -26.41 -3.79
C SER A 158 7.02 -27.85 -3.29
N ILE A 159 6.41 -28.23 -2.15
CA ILE A 159 6.39 -29.62 -1.66
C ILE A 159 5.02 -30.30 -1.91
N GLY A 160 4.14 -29.66 -2.66
CA GLY A 160 2.82 -30.17 -3.03
C GLY A 160 1.74 -29.99 -1.96
N ALA A 161 2.01 -29.24 -0.87
CA ALA A 161 1.03 -29.01 0.16
C ALA A 161 0.05 -27.89 -0.25
N SER A 162 -1.23 -28.24 -0.37
CA SER A 162 -2.30 -27.30 -0.65
C SER A 162 -2.54 -26.34 0.51
N ARG A 163 -2.63 -25.05 0.20
CA ARG A 163 -2.98 -23.97 1.12
C ARG A 163 -4.19 -23.22 0.58
N VAL A 164 -5.03 -22.74 1.49
CA VAL A 164 -6.19 -21.91 1.15
C VAL A 164 -5.81 -20.44 1.29
N CYS A 165 -6.12 -19.67 0.26
CA CYS A 165 -5.95 -18.22 0.20
C CYS A 165 -7.35 -17.60 0.02
N GLU A 166 -7.76 -16.73 0.94
CA GLU A 166 -9.10 -16.10 0.93
C GLU A 166 -9.03 -14.64 0.45
N ASP A 167 -7.81 -14.14 0.29
CA ASP A 167 -7.37 -12.78 0.03
C ASP A 167 -6.43 -12.74 -1.20
N PHE A 168 -6.77 -13.51 -2.25
CA PHE A 168 -5.97 -13.53 -3.48
C PHE A 168 -6.38 -12.38 -4.42
N SER A 169 -5.42 -11.81 -5.13
CA SER A 169 -5.61 -10.70 -6.08
C SER A 169 -4.78 -10.93 -7.34
N VAL A 170 -5.07 -10.17 -8.39
CA VAL A 170 -4.26 -10.04 -9.61
C VAL A 170 -4.20 -8.57 -10.05
N ARG A 171 -3.22 -8.18 -10.86
CA ARG A 171 -3.16 -6.83 -11.45
C ARG A 171 -3.40 -6.90 -12.94
N PHE A 172 -4.40 -6.18 -13.43
CA PHE A 172 -4.64 -6.02 -14.85
C PHE A 172 -3.84 -4.84 -15.40
N ILE A 173 -3.01 -5.09 -16.41
CA ILE A 173 -2.17 -4.10 -17.09
C ILE A 173 -2.47 -4.10 -18.60
N GLN A 174 -2.27 -2.98 -19.29
CA GLN A 174 -2.34 -2.96 -20.75
C GLN A 174 -1.09 -3.63 -21.33
N LEU A 175 -1.22 -4.48 -22.35
CA LEU A 175 -0.05 -5.06 -23.01
C LEU A 175 0.82 -3.95 -23.64
N GLY A 176 2.11 -3.93 -23.31
CA GLY A 176 3.04 -2.90 -23.78
C GLY A 176 2.99 -1.58 -22.99
N SER A 177 2.62 -1.61 -21.71
CA SER A 177 2.60 -0.44 -20.81
C SER A 177 3.50 -0.64 -19.57
N GLY A 178 3.65 0.39 -18.73
CA GLY A 178 4.21 0.25 -17.38
C GLY A 178 5.75 0.30 -17.26
N TYR A 179 6.47 0.76 -18.29
CA TYR A 179 7.94 0.67 -18.35
C TYR A 179 8.68 1.51 -17.29
N GLU A 180 9.74 0.95 -16.69
CA GLU A 180 10.70 1.73 -15.91
C GLU A 180 11.32 2.85 -16.78
N ARG A 181 11.12 4.12 -16.38
CA ARG A 181 11.70 5.28 -17.07
C ARG A 181 13.23 5.14 -17.14
N PRO A 182 13.86 5.28 -18.32
CA PRO A 182 15.31 5.36 -18.40
C PRO A 182 15.83 6.55 -17.60
N VAL A 183 16.61 6.29 -16.55
CA VAL A 183 17.26 7.36 -15.78
C VAL A 183 18.40 7.93 -16.64
N HIS A 184 18.12 9.03 -17.35
CA HIS A 184 19.12 9.75 -18.14
C HIS A 184 20.27 10.18 -17.22
N SER A 185 21.38 9.45 -17.30
CA SER A 185 22.61 9.79 -16.60
C SER A 185 23.31 10.93 -17.35
N GLU A 186 23.10 12.18 -16.93
CA GLU A 186 23.74 13.37 -17.51
C GLU A 186 25.29 13.34 -17.48
N ASN A 187 25.87 12.36 -16.77
CA ASN A 187 27.30 12.19 -16.55
C ASN A 187 28.04 11.30 -17.59
N LEU A 188 27.50 11.11 -18.80
CA LEU A 188 28.27 10.57 -19.94
C LEU A 188 28.59 11.65 -21.00
N LYS A 189 29.49 12.57 -20.63
CA LYS A 189 30.20 13.42 -21.60
C LYS A 189 31.28 12.61 -22.34
N SER A 190 30.93 11.88 -23.39
CA SER A 190 31.80 11.68 -24.57
C SER A 190 31.13 10.88 -25.70
N SER A 191 31.58 11.17 -26.91
CA SER A 191 31.18 10.63 -28.20
C SER A 191 30.98 9.10 -28.29
N THR A 192 29.76 8.66 -28.59
CA THR A 192 29.39 7.89 -29.82
C THR A 192 27.85 7.87 -29.96
N ALA A 193 27.24 9.05 -30.13
CA ALA A 193 25.77 9.20 -30.12
C ALA A 193 25.15 9.00 -31.52
N GLN A 194 25.07 7.76 -32.02
CA GLN A 194 24.43 7.50 -33.32
C GLN A 194 23.69 6.15 -33.49
N THR A 195 23.72 5.24 -32.53
CA THR A 195 23.17 3.86 -32.72
C THR A 195 21.99 3.48 -31.80
N SER A 196 21.53 4.38 -30.93
CA SER A 196 20.54 4.07 -29.87
C SER A 196 19.22 4.85 -29.95
N LYS A 197 18.93 5.54 -31.07
CA LYS A 197 17.72 6.36 -31.25
C LYS A 197 16.49 5.65 -31.86
N GLN A 198 16.54 4.32 -32.07
CA GLN A 198 15.47 3.59 -32.77
C GLN A 198 14.42 2.93 -31.86
N ASN A 199 14.57 2.95 -30.54
CA ASN A 199 13.60 2.37 -29.58
C ASN A 199 12.86 3.41 -28.71
N GLU A 200 13.18 4.71 -28.80
CA GLU A 200 12.51 5.77 -28.04
C GLU A 200 11.33 6.37 -28.83
N GLN A 201 10.41 5.52 -29.32
CA GLN A 201 9.22 5.97 -30.05
C GLN A 201 7.94 5.26 -29.57
N HIS A 202 6.90 6.08 -29.40
CA HIS A 202 5.49 5.68 -29.28
C HIS A 202 5.00 4.97 -27.99
N LEU A 203 5.53 5.36 -26.83
CA LEU A 203 4.79 5.23 -25.58
C LEU A 203 3.78 6.38 -25.45
N THR A 204 2.51 6.08 -25.21
CA THR A 204 1.47 7.10 -25.00
C THR A 204 1.49 7.63 -23.57
N GLU A 205 0.93 8.83 -23.36
CA GLU A 205 0.87 9.47 -22.04
C GLU A 205 0.19 8.55 -21.00
N ASP A 206 -0.95 7.96 -21.35
CA ASP A 206 -1.67 6.90 -20.61
C ASP A 206 -0.81 5.72 -20.11
N GLN A 207 0.25 5.35 -20.82
CA GLN A 207 1.11 4.22 -20.46
C GLN A 207 2.13 4.62 -19.39
N PHE A 208 2.45 5.92 -19.27
CA PHE A 208 3.31 6.46 -18.21
C PHE A 208 2.53 6.76 -16.93
N THR A 209 1.26 7.20 -17.00
CA THR A 209 0.46 7.56 -15.81
C THR A 209 0.19 6.36 -14.90
N ALA A 210 -0.11 5.20 -15.49
CA ALA A 210 -0.27 3.93 -14.76
C ALA A 210 1.03 3.42 -14.08
N THR A 211 2.20 4.03 -14.37
CA THR A 211 3.50 3.61 -13.82
C THR A 211 3.78 4.32 -12.49
N GLY A 212 4.04 3.52 -11.45
CA GLY A 212 4.51 3.98 -10.14
C GLY A 212 6.03 4.14 -10.08
N GLY A 213 6.58 4.05 -8.86
CA GLY A 213 8.03 4.20 -8.63
C GLY A 213 8.52 5.65 -8.50
N ASN A 214 7.68 6.66 -8.75
CA ASN A 214 7.99 8.05 -8.41
C ASN A 214 7.66 8.33 -6.93
N ILE A 215 8.67 8.68 -6.13
CA ILE A 215 8.49 9.04 -4.72
C ILE A 215 7.71 10.36 -4.60
N GLU A 216 8.02 11.36 -5.43
CA GLU A 216 7.37 12.68 -5.41
C GLU A 216 5.85 12.58 -5.62
N ALA A 217 5.39 11.71 -6.53
CA ALA A 217 3.96 11.48 -6.72
C ALA A 217 3.31 10.85 -5.47
N VAL A 218 4.00 9.93 -4.78
CA VAL A 218 3.51 9.31 -3.52
C VAL A 218 3.43 10.35 -2.39
N GLU A 219 4.41 11.24 -2.29
CA GLU A 219 4.41 12.36 -1.35
C GLU A 219 3.24 13.30 -1.62
N ASN A 220 3.07 13.76 -2.86
CA ASN A 220 2.04 14.72 -3.26
C ASN A 220 0.61 14.18 -3.06
N VAL A 221 0.35 12.92 -3.42
CA VAL A 221 -0.92 12.24 -3.12
C VAL A 221 -1.23 12.30 -1.63
N VAL A 222 -0.27 11.88 -0.80
CA VAL A 222 -0.51 11.76 0.65
C VAL A 222 -0.65 13.13 1.29
N ASP A 223 0.05 14.14 0.80
CA ASP A 223 -0.06 15.51 1.30
C ASP A 223 -1.40 16.19 0.95
N LEU A 224 -1.94 15.90 -0.25
CA LEU A 224 -3.25 16.38 -0.69
C LEU A 224 -4.39 15.72 0.12
N HIS A 225 -4.32 14.40 0.34
CA HIS A 225 -5.24 13.69 1.25
C HIS A 225 -5.11 14.17 2.71
N LEU A 226 -3.91 14.57 3.16
CA LEU A 226 -3.71 15.20 4.46
C LEU A 226 -4.32 16.61 4.51
N GLU A 227 -4.10 17.44 3.49
CA GLU A 227 -4.63 18.80 3.42
C GLU A 227 -6.16 18.83 3.45
N TYR A 228 -6.81 17.94 2.69
CA TYR A 228 -8.26 17.77 2.78
C TYR A 228 -8.70 17.35 4.20
N ALA A 229 -7.96 16.46 4.86
CA ALA A 229 -8.29 16.01 6.22
C ALA A 229 -8.00 17.04 7.34
N GLU A 230 -7.13 18.02 7.10
CA GLU A 230 -6.89 19.16 7.99
C GLU A 230 -8.02 20.21 7.87
N HIS A 231 -8.49 20.48 6.64
CA HIS A 231 -9.64 21.36 6.37
C HIS A 231 -10.99 20.74 6.78
N PHE A 232 -11.19 19.44 6.53
CA PHE A 232 -12.41 18.69 6.83
C PHE A 232 -12.14 17.56 7.84
N PRO A 233 -11.86 17.88 9.12
CA PRO A 233 -11.48 16.90 10.15
C PRO A 233 -12.64 16.00 10.64
N SER A 234 -13.62 15.73 9.79
CA SER A 234 -14.70 14.79 10.03
C SER A 234 -14.16 13.36 10.16
N ALA A 235 -14.68 12.61 11.13
CA ALA A 235 -14.25 11.24 11.41
C ALA A 235 -14.41 10.32 10.18
N GLY A 236 -15.54 10.44 9.47
CA GLY A 236 -15.88 9.59 8.33
C GLY A 236 -14.82 9.56 7.24
N TYR A 237 -14.20 10.69 6.89
CA TYR A 237 -13.16 10.72 5.86
C TYR A 237 -11.96 9.84 6.21
N GLN A 238 -11.52 9.85 7.47
CA GLN A 238 -10.40 9.02 7.92
C GLN A 238 -10.78 7.53 8.02
N GLU A 239 -12.07 7.20 8.19
CA GLU A 239 -12.58 5.83 8.10
C GLU A 239 -12.65 5.32 6.64
N HIS A 240 -13.10 6.17 5.70
CA HIS A 240 -13.05 5.87 4.26
C HIS A 240 -11.61 5.65 3.79
N LEU A 241 -10.68 6.54 4.15
CA LEU A 241 -9.26 6.41 3.80
C LEU A 241 -8.61 5.14 4.38
N ALA A 242 -9.06 4.70 5.56
CA ALA A 242 -8.61 3.46 6.19
C ALA A 242 -9.29 2.18 5.65
N GLY A 243 -10.43 2.31 4.96
CA GLY A 243 -11.30 1.19 4.58
C GLY A 243 -11.95 0.46 5.77
N ARG A 244 -11.88 1.03 6.98
CA ARG A 244 -12.35 0.44 8.24
C ARG A 244 -12.61 1.54 9.28
N SER A 245 -13.21 1.18 10.42
CA SER A 245 -13.37 2.08 11.56
C SER A 245 -12.04 2.68 12.01
N LEU A 246 -12.08 3.94 12.47
CA LEU A 246 -10.91 4.69 12.93
C LEU A 246 -10.09 3.91 13.98
N PRO A 247 -8.75 4.08 14.01
CA PRO A 247 -7.90 3.46 15.01
C PRO A 247 -8.40 3.61 16.44
N THR A 248 -8.79 2.48 17.03
CA THR A 248 -9.26 2.40 18.41
C THR A 248 -8.07 2.25 19.38
N SER A 249 -6.87 1.96 18.85
CA SER A 249 -5.60 1.87 19.58
C SER A 249 -4.54 2.82 19.03
N GLU A 250 -3.77 3.47 19.92
CA GLU A 250 -2.57 4.28 19.56
C GLU A 250 -1.45 3.49 18.84
N SER A 251 -1.61 2.17 18.69
CA SER A 251 -0.63 1.29 18.05
C SER A 251 -0.87 1.04 16.57
N GLU A 252 -2.03 1.40 16.00
CA GLU A 252 -2.38 1.04 14.62
C GLU A 252 -1.63 1.84 13.54
N LEU A 253 -1.70 1.37 12.30
CA LEU A 253 -1.26 2.13 11.13
C LEU A 253 -2.11 3.39 10.95
N SER A 254 -1.46 4.55 10.84
CA SER A 254 -2.13 5.82 10.49
C SER A 254 -2.72 5.72 9.06
N PRO A 255 -3.97 6.15 8.79
CA PRO A 255 -4.58 6.06 7.45
C PRO A 255 -3.70 6.66 6.35
N PHE A 256 -3.07 7.81 6.60
CA PHE A 256 -2.16 8.48 5.67
C PHE A 256 -0.86 7.69 5.42
N TYR A 257 -0.36 6.96 6.42
CA TYR A 257 0.79 6.08 6.23
C TYR A 257 0.41 4.76 5.53
N SER A 258 -0.80 4.24 5.77
CA SER A 258 -1.36 3.14 5.00
C SER A 258 -1.51 3.51 3.52
N LEU A 259 -1.97 4.74 3.23
CA LEU A 259 -1.98 5.30 1.87
C LEU A 259 -0.56 5.41 1.30
N TYR A 260 0.38 6.02 2.04
CA TYR A 260 1.79 6.15 1.62
C TYR A 260 2.40 4.79 1.25
N LEU A 261 2.24 3.78 2.11
CA LEU A 261 2.76 2.43 1.87
C LEU A 261 2.03 1.72 0.72
N ARG A 262 0.70 1.89 0.58
CA ARG A 262 -0.06 1.37 -0.56
C ARG A 262 0.45 1.97 -1.87
N ARG A 263 0.58 3.30 -1.94
CA ARG A 263 0.99 4.04 -3.15
C ARG A 263 2.47 3.84 -3.51
N LEU A 264 3.36 3.70 -2.53
CA LEU A 264 4.75 3.27 -2.73
C LEU A 264 4.85 1.87 -3.39
N LEU A 265 3.85 1.02 -3.20
CA LEU A 265 3.81 -0.36 -3.69
C LEU A 265 2.86 -0.57 -4.88
N SER A 266 2.07 0.44 -5.26
CA SER A 266 1.17 0.39 -6.43
C SER A 266 1.91 0.68 -7.74
N GLY A 267 1.48 0.01 -8.82
CA GLY A 267 2.01 0.27 -10.17
C GLY A 267 3.51 0.03 -10.32
N MET A 268 4.09 -0.94 -9.61
CA MET A 268 5.53 -1.23 -9.64
C MET A 268 6.05 -1.31 -11.10
N PRO A 269 7.09 -0.55 -11.47
CA PRO A 269 7.50 -0.43 -12.87
C PRO A 269 8.02 -1.75 -13.45
N LEU A 270 7.67 -2.02 -14.71
CA LEU A 270 8.18 -3.14 -15.47
C LEU A 270 9.68 -2.93 -15.71
N ALA A 271 10.51 -3.75 -15.04
CA ALA A 271 11.96 -3.61 -14.99
C ALA A 271 12.67 -4.96 -15.23
N PRO A 272 13.95 -4.96 -15.69
CA PRO A 272 14.64 -6.20 -16.05
C PRO A 272 15.14 -7.04 -14.85
N HIS A 273 15.17 -6.46 -13.65
CA HIS A 273 15.91 -6.98 -12.49
C HIS A 273 15.05 -7.70 -11.43
N GLU A 274 13.74 -7.65 -11.61
CA GLU A 274 12.72 -8.41 -10.87
C GLU A 274 11.50 -8.62 -11.78
N THR A 275 10.74 -9.71 -11.58
CA THR A 275 9.68 -10.12 -12.51
C THR A 275 8.28 -10.02 -11.92
N PHE A 276 8.05 -9.23 -10.87
CA PHE A 276 6.72 -9.07 -10.25
C PHE A 276 5.69 -8.45 -11.19
N SER A 277 6.09 -7.39 -11.89
CA SER A 277 5.25 -6.71 -12.89
C SER A 277 5.27 -7.37 -14.28
N HIS A 278 6.07 -8.43 -14.46
CA HIS A 278 6.08 -9.17 -15.74
C HIS A 278 4.78 -9.97 -15.84
N PRO A 279 4.07 -9.94 -16.98
CA PRO A 279 2.80 -10.64 -17.10
C PRO A 279 3.00 -12.16 -16.98
N VAL A 280 2.29 -12.78 -16.03
CA VAL A 280 2.21 -14.25 -15.92
C VAL A 280 1.26 -14.84 -16.96
N ALA A 281 0.29 -14.02 -17.38
CA ALA A 281 -0.72 -14.33 -18.37
C ALA A 281 -1.06 -13.09 -19.22
N CYS A 282 -1.70 -13.32 -20.37
CA CYS A 282 -2.28 -12.29 -21.22
C CYS A 282 -3.69 -12.72 -21.65
N ILE A 283 -4.68 -11.88 -21.37
CA ILE A 283 -6.00 -11.94 -21.97
C ILE A 283 -5.89 -11.43 -23.40
N ILE A 284 -6.27 -12.25 -24.38
CA ILE A 284 -6.50 -11.84 -25.76
C ILE A 284 -8.02 -11.83 -25.96
N ALA A 285 -8.61 -10.65 -26.09
CA ALA A 285 -10.06 -10.48 -26.13
C ALA A 285 -10.57 -10.09 -27.52
N ILE A 286 -11.74 -10.61 -27.90
CA ILE A 286 -12.40 -10.30 -29.17
C ILE A 286 -13.93 -10.22 -29.00
N SER A 287 -14.60 -9.39 -29.79
CA SER A 287 -16.05 -9.19 -29.75
C SER A 287 -16.82 -10.26 -30.55
N SER A 288 -18.04 -10.62 -30.12
CA SER A 288 -18.96 -11.43 -30.93
C SER A 288 -19.43 -10.73 -32.21
N ARG A 289 -19.30 -9.40 -32.25
CA ARG A 289 -19.56 -8.56 -33.43
C ARG A 289 -18.53 -8.78 -34.56
N ASN A 290 -17.39 -9.44 -34.29
CA ASN A 290 -16.33 -9.63 -35.27
C ASN A 290 -16.74 -10.56 -36.42
N SER A 291 -16.43 -10.17 -37.66
CA SER A 291 -16.77 -10.98 -38.84
C SER A 291 -15.83 -12.16 -39.11
N ASN A 292 -14.56 -12.08 -38.67
CA ASN A 292 -13.53 -13.09 -38.93
C ASN A 292 -12.72 -13.44 -37.65
N PRO A 293 -13.40 -13.80 -36.54
CA PRO A 293 -12.84 -13.79 -35.20
C PRO A 293 -11.64 -14.74 -35.01
N ILE A 294 -11.65 -15.91 -35.65
CA ILE A 294 -10.55 -16.88 -35.53
C ILE A 294 -9.26 -16.33 -36.18
N GLU A 295 -9.38 -15.50 -37.22
CA GLU A 295 -8.22 -14.91 -37.92
C GLU A 295 -7.72 -13.67 -37.19
N GLU A 296 -8.60 -12.80 -36.70
CA GLU A 296 -8.20 -11.66 -35.86
C GLU A 296 -7.54 -12.14 -34.55
N LEU A 297 -7.98 -13.25 -33.95
CA LEU A 297 -7.28 -13.88 -32.81
C LEU A 297 -5.86 -14.39 -33.17
N ARG A 298 -5.63 -14.87 -34.42
CA ARG A 298 -4.27 -15.20 -34.88
C ARG A 298 -3.43 -13.95 -35.07
N ARG A 299 -3.99 -12.91 -35.68
CA ARG A 299 -3.33 -11.61 -35.84
C ARG A 299 -2.95 -11.02 -34.48
N LEU A 300 -3.83 -11.03 -33.49
CA LEU A 300 -3.54 -10.56 -32.14
C LEU A 300 -2.48 -11.43 -31.44
N TYR A 301 -2.49 -12.76 -31.63
CA TYR A 301 -1.42 -13.63 -31.14
C TYR A 301 -0.05 -13.22 -31.72
N GLU A 302 0.02 -12.96 -33.03
CA GLU A 302 1.25 -12.53 -33.69
C GLU A 302 1.65 -11.10 -33.30
N GLU A 303 0.72 -10.16 -33.19
CA GLU A 303 0.99 -8.77 -32.79
C GLU A 303 1.50 -8.69 -31.34
N ALA A 304 0.90 -9.44 -30.41
CA ALA A 304 1.39 -9.54 -29.02
C ALA A 304 2.79 -10.16 -28.90
N THR A 305 3.19 -10.99 -29.89
CA THR A 305 4.45 -11.75 -29.86
C THR A 305 5.57 -11.09 -30.69
N ARG A 306 5.22 -10.31 -31.73
CA ARG A 306 6.16 -9.78 -32.74
C ARG A 306 5.90 -8.32 -33.15
N GLY A 307 4.70 -7.79 -32.91
CA GLY A 307 4.29 -6.45 -33.30
C GLY A 307 4.84 -5.34 -32.39
N GLU A 308 4.30 -4.14 -32.53
CA GLU A 308 4.81 -2.94 -31.86
C GLU A 308 4.60 -2.98 -30.33
N LYS A 309 3.44 -3.47 -29.87
CA LYS A 309 3.06 -3.63 -28.46
C LYS A 309 3.73 -4.83 -27.75
N ARG A 310 4.70 -5.50 -28.39
CA ARG A 310 5.43 -6.64 -27.82
C ARG A 310 6.19 -6.23 -26.55
N LEU A 311 6.38 -7.18 -25.64
CA LEU A 311 7.19 -6.97 -24.44
C LEU A 311 8.70 -6.83 -24.79
N PRO A 312 9.50 -6.12 -23.97
CA PRO A 312 10.94 -5.95 -24.18
C PRO A 312 11.69 -7.28 -24.24
N SER A 313 12.85 -7.31 -24.91
CA SER A 313 13.67 -8.53 -25.07
C SER A 313 14.19 -9.14 -23.77
N TRP A 314 14.15 -8.41 -22.65
CA TRP A 314 14.48 -8.90 -21.31
C TRP A 314 13.28 -9.44 -20.52
N VAL A 315 12.05 -9.30 -21.03
CA VAL A 315 10.86 -9.97 -20.50
C VAL A 315 10.73 -11.33 -21.18
N ASN A 316 10.40 -12.36 -20.40
CA ASN A 316 10.19 -13.69 -20.96
C ASN A 316 8.78 -13.80 -21.59
N GLY A 317 8.71 -13.89 -22.93
CA GLY A 317 7.48 -14.01 -23.72
C GLY A 317 6.70 -15.33 -23.57
N GLU A 318 7.22 -16.29 -22.79
CA GLU A 318 6.47 -17.45 -22.33
C GLU A 318 5.62 -17.07 -21.11
N TYR A 319 4.37 -16.69 -21.42
CA TYR A 319 3.27 -16.43 -20.49
C TYR A 319 1.99 -17.13 -20.97
N LEU A 320 1.08 -17.43 -20.04
CA LEU A 320 -0.21 -18.06 -20.33
C LEU A 320 -1.06 -17.15 -21.21
N ARG A 321 -1.42 -17.56 -22.43
CA ARG A 321 -2.40 -16.85 -23.26
C ARG A 321 -3.80 -17.40 -22.94
N TYR A 322 -4.74 -16.50 -22.67
CA TYR A 322 -6.12 -16.81 -22.31
C TYR A 322 -7.06 -16.03 -23.22
N TYR A 323 -7.97 -16.72 -23.90
CA TYR A 323 -8.80 -16.13 -24.95
C TYR A 323 -10.19 -15.79 -24.42
N VAL A 324 -10.67 -14.57 -24.65
CA VAL A 324 -11.99 -14.13 -24.18
C VAL A 324 -12.82 -13.70 -25.39
N LEU A 325 -13.95 -14.38 -25.60
CA LEU A 325 -14.99 -13.90 -26.49
C LEU A 325 -15.93 -13.03 -25.66
N VAL A 326 -15.94 -11.73 -25.93
CA VAL A 326 -16.85 -10.75 -25.31
C VAL A 326 -18.12 -10.71 -26.13
N HIS A 327 -19.26 -11.05 -25.50
CA HIS A 327 -20.54 -11.16 -26.18
C HIS A 327 -21.51 -10.06 -25.72
N ASP A 328 -22.02 -9.31 -26.71
CA ASP A 328 -23.08 -8.31 -26.57
C ASP A 328 -24.43 -9.00 -26.37
N GLU A 329 -24.90 -9.06 -25.12
CA GLU A 329 -26.13 -9.76 -24.74
C GLU A 329 -27.42 -9.04 -25.19
N GLU A 330 -27.32 -7.79 -25.68
CA GLU A 330 -28.47 -7.00 -26.12
C GLU A 330 -28.68 -7.00 -27.64
N ARG A 331 -27.60 -7.16 -28.42
CA ARG A 331 -27.62 -7.00 -29.88
C ARG A 331 -27.21 -8.24 -30.68
N ASP A 332 -26.40 -9.13 -30.11
CA ASP A 332 -25.88 -10.31 -30.81
C ASP A 332 -26.65 -11.60 -30.48
N ASP A 333 -26.46 -12.62 -31.33
CA ASP A 333 -27.09 -13.93 -31.19
C ASP A 333 -26.21 -14.88 -30.37
N ILE A 334 -26.62 -15.17 -29.13
CA ILE A 334 -25.96 -16.11 -28.22
C ILE A 334 -25.73 -17.50 -28.82
N GLY A 335 -26.59 -17.97 -29.73
CA GLY A 335 -26.41 -19.24 -30.44
C GLY A 335 -25.21 -19.22 -31.39
N LYS A 336 -25.00 -18.08 -32.08
CA LYS A 336 -23.79 -17.84 -32.90
C LYS A 336 -22.56 -17.68 -32.01
N ALA A 337 -22.65 -16.91 -30.93
CA ALA A 337 -21.55 -16.71 -29.99
C ALA A 337 -21.08 -18.02 -29.33
N MET A 338 -22.01 -18.90 -28.94
CA MET A 338 -21.70 -20.25 -28.43
C MET A 338 -21.03 -21.14 -29.49
N SER A 339 -21.52 -21.13 -30.73
CA SER A 339 -20.91 -21.89 -31.84
C SER A 339 -19.49 -21.40 -32.17
N LEU A 340 -19.26 -20.08 -32.10
CA LEU A 340 -17.95 -19.47 -32.23
C LEU A 340 -17.03 -19.83 -31.05
N PHE A 341 -17.53 -19.79 -29.82
CA PHE A 341 -16.79 -20.17 -28.62
C PHE A 341 -16.32 -21.64 -28.68
N ASP A 342 -17.18 -22.54 -29.20
CA ASP A 342 -16.82 -23.94 -29.46
C ASP A 342 -15.76 -24.11 -30.56
N GLN A 343 -15.71 -23.23 -31.55
CA GLN A 343 -14.62 -23.21 -32.54
C GLN A 343 -13.32 -22.64 -31.94
N MET A 344 -13.41 -21.60 -31.12
CA MET A 344 -12.28 -20.99 -30.41
C MET A 344 -11.59 -22.03 -29.51
N LYS A 345 -12.36 -22.78 -28.70
CA LYS A 345 -11.83 -23.88 -27.86
C LYS A 345 -11.15 -24.99 -28.66
N ARG A 346 -11.61 -25.29 -29.89
CA ARG A 346 -10.98 -26.28 -30.78
C ARG A 346 -9.66 -25.80 -31.40
N HIS A 347 -9.52 -24.50 -31.65
CA HIS A 347 -8.32 -23.92 -32.26
C HIS A 347 -7.25 -23.49 -31.24
N PHE A 348 -7.66 -22.95 -30.09
CA PHE A 348 -6.78 -22.32 -29.11
C PHE A 348 -6.71 -23.07 -27.77
N GLY A 349 -7.51 -24.12 -27.58
CA GLY A 349 -7.51 -24.98 -26.40
C GLY A 349 -8.44 -24.52 -25.28
N LEU A 350 -8.25 -25.07 -24.08
CA LEU A 350 -9.19 -24.92 -22.95
C LEU A 350 -9.05 -23.59 -22.17
N HIS A 351 -8.03 -22.78 -22.44
CA HIS A 351 -7.83 -21.47 -21.80
C HIS A 351 -8.68 -20.40 -22.51
N CYS A 352 -10.01 -20.60 -22.50
CA CYS A 352 -10.99 -19.79 -23.21
C CYS A 352 -12.21 -19.50 -22.30
N HIS A 353 -12.74 -18.27 -22.33
CA HIS A 353 -14.01 -17.91 -21.67
C HIS A 353 -14.95 -17.12 -22.61
N LEU A 354 -16.26 -17.19 -22.35
CA LEU A 354 -17.31 -16.42 -23.03
C LEU A 354 -17.88 -15.39 -22.06
N LEU A 355 -17.33 -14.17 -22.09
CA LEU A 355 -17.74 -13.09 -21.20
C LEU A 355 -18.97 -12.39 -21.79
N ARG A 356 -20.13 -12.55 -21.15
CA ARG A 356 -21.38 -11.90 -21.54
C ARG A 356 -21.51 -10.55 -20.85
N LEU A 357 -21.84 -9.50 -21.60
CA LEU A 357 -22.03 -8.13 -21.10
C LEU A 357 -23.19 -7.44 -21.83
N ARG A 358 -23.93 -6.56 -21.15
CA ARG A 358 -24.83 -5.61 -21.81
C ARG A 358 -24.00 -4.55 -22.56
N SER A 359 -24.41 -4.15 -23.77
CA SER A 359 -23.75 -3.07 -24.54
C SER A 359 -24.08 -1.68 -24.01
N SER A 360 -25.26 -1.52 -23.39
CA SER A 360 -25.77 -0.27 -22.85
C SER A 360 -24.88 0.26 -21.73
N ARG A 361 -24.70 1.59 -21.75
CA ARG A 361 -24.13 2.35 -20.64
C ARG A 361 -25.11 2.31 -19.48
N CYS A 362 -24.65 1.79 -18.34
CA CYS A 362 -25.42 1.79 -17.10
C CYS A 362 -25.41 3.19 -16.46
N VAL A 363 -26.53 3.60 -15.88
CA VAL A 363 -26.71 4.82 -15.11
C VAL A 363 -27.33 4.50 -13.75
N ALA A 364 -27.11 5.35 -12.75
CA ALA A 364 -27.59 5.16 -11.37
C ALA A 364 -29.13 5.19 -11.19
N THR A 365 -29.88 5.29 -12.29
CA THR A 365 -31.35 5.21 -12.33
C THR A 365 -31.87 3.88 -12.91
N ASP A 366 -31.00 2.98 -13.36
CA ASP A 366 -31.41 1.66 -13.85
C ASP A 366 -31.66 0.70 -12.67
N ASP A 367 -32.71 -0.12 -12.75
CA ASP A 367 -33.12 -1.02 -11.65
C ASP A 367 -32.02 -2.00 -11.20
N ASP A 368 -31.19 -2.50 -12.14
CA ASP A 368 -30.07 -3.42 -11.89
C ASP A 368 -28.71 -2.70 -11.66
N SER A 369 -28.70 -1.37 -11.47
CA SER A 369 -27.45 -0.61 -11.38
C SER A 369 -26.74 -0.77 -10.04
N ILE A 370 -25.41 -1.02 -10.09
CA ILE A 370 -24.52 -0.94 -8.93
C ILE A 370 -23.35 0.02 -9.24
N PRO A 371 -22.76 0.68 -8.22
CA PRO A 371 -21.50 1.40 -8.40
C PRO A 371 -20.39 0.43 -8.84
N LEU A 372 -19.59 0.85 -9.83
CA LEU A 372 -18.36 0.16 -10.19
C LEU A 372 -17.42 0.14 -8.97
N PRO A 373 -16.77 -0.99 -8.63
CA PRO A 373 -15.76 -1.01 -7.59
C PRO A 373 -14.60 -0.06 -7.92
N THR A 374 -14.10 0.67 -6.91
CA THR A 374 -12.87 1.47 -7.00
C THR A 374 -11.65 0.55 -7.10
N CYS A 375 -10.68 0.86 -7.96
CA CYS A 375 -9.40 0.14 -7.95
C CYS A 375 -8.51 0.67 -6.81
N GLU A 376 -8.26 -0.15 -5.80
CA GLU A 376 -7.40 0.23 -4.67
C GLU A 376 -5.94 0.42 -5.11
N TRP A 377 -5.49 -0.36 -6.11
CA TRP A 377 -4.09 -0.47 -6.52
C TRP A 377 -3.75 0.41 -7.74
N MET A 378 -4.28 1.63 -7.76
CA MET A 378 -3.85 2.69 -8.67
C MET A 378 -2.50 3.31 -8.29
N SER A 379 -1.76 3.75 -9.30
CA SER A 379 -0.47 4.45 -9.17
C SER A 379 -0.69 5.83 -8.53
N ALA A 380 0.32 6.37 -7.84
CA ALA A 380 0.23 7.73 -7.30
C ALA A 380 0.13 8.80 -8.42
N THR A 381 0.87 8.61 -9.52
CA THR A 381 0.80 9.47 -10.71
C THR A 381 -0.59 9.44 -11.34
N GLU A 382 -1.24 8.26 -11.32
CA GLU A 382 -2.57 8.05 -11.86
C GLU A 382 -3.65 8.70 -10.97
N GLU A 383 -3.53 8.59 -9.64
CA GLU A 383 -4.47 9.21 -8.70
C GLU A 383 -4.44 10.74 -8.74
N LEU A 384 -3.26 11.36 -8.85
CA LEU A 384 -3.16 12.82 -9.01
C LEU A 384 -3.89 13.32 -10.26
N LEU A 385 -3.76 12.59 -11.37
CA LEU A 385 -4.44 12.94 -12.62
C LEU A 385 -5.93 12.63 -12.57
N ASP A 386 -6.34 11.54 -11.91
CA ASP A 386 -7.76 11.22 -11.67
C ASP A 386 -8.43 12.28 -10.78
N ILE A 387 -7.71 12.89 -9.83
CA ILE A 387 -8.21 14.00 -9.00
C ILE A 387 -8.27 15.28 -9.82
N GLN A 388 -7.14 15.71 -10.42
CA GLN A 388 -7.06 16.93 -11.23
C GLN A 388 -8.10 16.95 -12.36
N THR A 389 -8.27 15.84 -13.07
CA THR A 389 -9.24 15.71 -14.17
C THR A 389 -10.69 15.92 -13.71
N ARG A 390 -10.99 15.70 -12.42
CA ARG A 390 -12.33 15.94 -11.84
C ARG A 390 -12.46 17.34 -11.26
N GLU A 391 -11.37 17.95 -10.76
CA GLU A 391 -11.33 19.37 -10.39
C GLU A 391 -11.55 20.26 -11.63
N ASP A 392 -10.89 19.94 -12.76
CA ASP A 392 -11.07 20.61 -14.05
C ASP A 392 -12.50 20.44 -14.66
N GLN A 393 -13.38 19.62 -14.05
CA GLN A 393 -14.78 19.39 -14.46
C GLN A 393 -15.82 20.02 -13.51
N ASP A 394 -15.40 21.04 -12.76
CA ASP A 394 -16.17 21.82 -11.78
C ASP A 394 -17.63 22.11 -12.21
N GLY A 395 -18.60 21.67 -11.39
CA GLY A 395 -20.03 22.03 -11.52
C GLY A 395 -21.01 20.92 -11.92
N LEU A 396 -20.56 19.68 -12.18
CA LEU A 396 -21.45 18.51 -12.33
C LEU A 396 -21.32 17.56 -11.14
N ASP A 397 -22.45 17.06 -10.63
CA ASP A 397 -22.48 15.88 -9.76
C ASP A 397 -22.08 14.64 -10.59
N ILE A 398 -20.77 14.40 -10.70
CA ILE A 398 -20.23 13.19 -11.33
C ILE A 398 -20.50 12.00 -10.40
N ALA A 399 -21.71 11.45 -10.51
CA ALA A 399 -22.07 10.19 -9.87
C ALA A 399 -21.01 9.11 -10.24
N PRO A 400 -20.58 8.28 -9.28
CA PRO A 400 -19.57 7.26 -9.55
C PRO A 400 -20.04 6.33 -10.68
N PRO A 401 -19.13 5.90 -11.58
CA PRO A 401 -19.51 5.11 -12.75
C PRO A 401 -20.28 3.85 -12.33
N CYS A 402 -21.39 3.56 -13.00
CA CYS A 402 -22.23 2.41 -12.70
C CYS A 402 -21.97 1.24 -13.67
N ILE A 403 -22.32 0.05 -13.22
CA ILE A 403 -22.33 -1.19 -14.00
C ILE A 403 -23.57 -2.01 -13.60
N PHE A 404 -24.12 -2.80 -14.52
CA PHE A 404 -25.22 -3.71 -14.18
C PHE A 404 -24.73 -4.87 -13.30
N GLU A 405 -25.53 -5.29 -12.32
CA GLU A 405 -25.20 -6.43 -11.45
C GLU A 405 -24.91 -7.71 -12.26
N SER A 406 -25.58 -7.94 -13.39
CA SER A 406 -25.31 -9.06 -14.29
C SER A 406 -23.89 -9.05 -14.86
N ASP A 407 -23.42 -7.87 -15.27
CA ASP A 407 -22.11 -7.70 -15.90
C ASP A 407 -21.00 -7.84 -14.84
N ALA A 408 -21.20 -7.22 -13.67
CA ALA A 408 -20.29 -7.37 -12.52
C ALA A 408 -20.19 -8.84 -12.05
N THR A 409 -21.31 -9.57 -12.05
CA THR A 409 -21.35 -11.00 -11.72
C THR A 409 -20.64 -11.85 -12.78
N ALA A 410 -20.83 -11.55 -14.07
CA ALA A 410 -20.14 -12.21 -15.18
C ALA A 410 -18.62 -12.01 -15.11
N ILE A 411 -18.17 -10.76 -14.94
CA ILE A 411 -16.75 -10.38 -14.79
C ILE A 411 -16.12 -11.07 -13.57
N THR A 412 -16.80 -11.05 -12.42
CA THR A 412 -16.32 -11.70 -11.18
C THR A 412 -16.18 -13.22 -11.37
N THR A 413 -17.15 -13.85 -12.04
CA THR A 413 -17.13 -15.29 -12.34
C THR A 413 -16.00 -15.64 -13.30
N PHE A 414 -15.84 -14.88 -14.39
CA PHE A 414 -14.75 -15.00 -15.35
C PHE A 414 -13.38 -14.93 -14.69
N ILE A 415 -13.12 -13.89 -13.89
CA ILE A 415 -11.81 -13.67 -13.27
C ILE A 415 -11.51 -14.80 -12.27
N ARG A 416 -12.49 -15.21 -11.47
CA ARG A 416 -12.36 -16.35 -10.55
C ARG A 416 -12.05 -17.65 -11.29
N GLU A 417 -12.74 -17.95 -12.39
CA GLU A 417 -12.48 -19.13 -13.22
C GLU A 417 -11.07 -19.09 -13.83
N MET A 418 -10.71 -18.00 -14.51
CA MET A 418 -9.39 -17.80 -15.11
C MET A 418 -8.27 -18.00 -14.08
N VAL A 419 -8.39 -17.37 -12.89
CA VAL A 419 -7.37 -17.45 -11.83
C VAL A 419 -7.25 -18.87 -11.26
N THR A 420 -8.37 -19.48 -10.86
CA THR A 420 -8.37 -20.77 -10.16
C THR A 420 -8.11 -21.97 -11.07
N GLN A 421 -8.58 -21.95 -12.32
CA GLN A 421 -8.44 -23.08 -13.25
C GLN A 421 -7.22 -22.96 -14.17
N SER A 422 -6.73 -21.75 -14.47
CA SER A 422 -5.68 -21.53 -15.47
C SER A 422 -4.44 -20.81 -14.95
N VAL A 423 -4.56 -19.63 -14.32
CA VAL A 423 -3.38 -18.83 -13.93
C VAL A 423 -2.58 -19.52 -12.81
N VAL A 424 -3.20 -19.80 -11.67
CA VAL A 424 -2.50 -20.44 -10.53
C VAL A 424 -1.96 -21.83 -10.90
N PRO A 425 -2.73 -22.75 -11.54
CA PRO A 425 -2.19 -24.04 -11.98
C PRO A 425 -1.07 -23.95 -13.02
N SER A 426 -1.03 -22.90 -13.85
CA SER A 426 0.09 -22.65 -14.78
C SER A 426 1.34 -22.18 -14.02
N MET A 427 1.18 -21.26 -13.07
CA MET A 427 2.27 -20.80 -12.20
C MET A 427 2.84 -21.94 -11.33
N GLU A 428 2.00 -22.79 -10.74
CA GLU A 428 2.43 -24.01 -10.01
C GLU A 428 3.30 -24.93 -10.88
N ARG A 429 2.86 -25.18 -12.13
CA ARG A 429 3.59 -26.01 -13.10
C ARG A 429 4.93 -25.38 -13.48
N CYS A 430 4.98 -24.07 -13.70
CA CYS A 430 6.22 -23.34 -13.94
C CYS A 430 7.19 -23.44 -12.76
N ILE A 431 6.70 -23.25 -11.52
CA ILE A 431 7.51 -23.37 -10.30
C ILE A 431 8.14 -24.75 -10.17
N SER A 432 7.35 -25.83 -10.30
CA SER A 432 7.87 -27.20 -10.27
C SER A 432 8.92 -27.40 -11.38
N THR A 433 8.59 -27.03 -12.62
CA THR A 433 9.48 -27.23 -13.78
C THR A 433 10.83 -26.55 -13.60
N TRP A 434 10.85 -25.26 -13.23
CA TRP A 434 12.09 -24.50 -13.07
C TRP A 434 12.86 -24.89 -11.79
N ASN A 435 12.16 -25.27 -10.71
CA ASN A 435 12.80 -25.77 -9.50
C ASN A 435 13.54 -27.09 -9.79
N ASP A 436 12.92 -28.02 -10.50
CA ASP A 436 13.50 -29.34 -10.78
C ASP A 436 14.58 -29.28 -11.87
N GLN A 437 14.44 -28.42 -12.87
CA GLN A 437 15.40 -28.30 -13.97
C GLN A 437 16.61 -27.42 -13.64
N VAL A 438 16.46 -26.34 -12.85
CA VAL A 438 17.50 -25.32 -12.64
C VAL A 438 17.93 -25.22 -11.19
N ALA A 439 16.99 -24.95 -10.27
CA ALA A 439 17.34 -24.57 -8.90
C ALA A 439 17.82 -25.76 -8.04
N SER A 440 17.20 -26.94 -8.17
CA SER A 440 17.58 -28.18 -7.47
C SER A 440 19.05 -28.54 -7.74
N ARG A 441 19.46 -28.46 -9.02
CA ARG A 441 20.81 -28.77 -9.50
C ARG A 441 21.87 -27.84 -8.90
N ARG A 442 21.54 -26.56 -8.69
CA ARG A 442 22.44 -25.59 -8.03
C ARG A 442 22.44 -25.71 -6.50
N ARG A 443 21.32 -26.07 -5.85
CA ARG A 443 21.26 -26.27 -4.39
C ARG A 443 21.98 -27.53 -3.91
N GLY A 444 22.07 -28.56 -4.75
CA GLY A 444 22.75 -29.82 -4.41
C GLY A 444 24.25 -29.65 -4.14
N ILE A 445 24.85 -30.66 -3.47
CA ILE A 445 26.26 -30.67 -3.07
C ILE A 445 27.20 -30.35 -4.25
N SER A 446 26.93 -30.90 -5.43
CA SER A 446 27.72 -30.65 -6.66
C SER A 446 27.66 -29.18 -7.12
N GLY A 447 26.48 -28.54 -7.05
CA GLY A 447 26.28 -27.16 -7.52
C GLY A 447 27.10 -26.13 -6.74
N ARG A 448 27.21 -26.32 -5.41
CA ARG A 448 28.01 -25.44 -4.54
C ARG A 448 29.50 -25.42 -4.88
N PHE A 449 30.05 -26.49 -5.46
CA PHE A 449 31.45 -26.52 -5.91
C PHE A 449 31.68 -25.84 -7.26
N MET A 450 30.67 -25.80 -8.16
CA MET A 450 30.83 -25.14 -9.48
C MET A 450 30.82 -23.61 -9.41
N SER A 451 30.14 -22.99 -8.45
CA SER A 451 30.23 -21.52 -8.27
C SER A 451 31.59 -21.10 -7.68
N LEU A 452 32.19 -21.95 -6.82
CA LEU A 452 33.50 -21.69 -6.21
C LEU A 452 34.68 -21.91 -7.17
N SER A 453 34.57 -22.80 -8.17
CA SER A 453 35.67 -23.04 -9.13
C SER A 453 35.99 -21.81 -9.99
N LYS A 454 35.02 -20.90 -10.23
CA LYS A 454 35.24 -19.59 -10.87
C LYS A 454 36.30 -18.72 -10.15
N LYS A 455 36.65 -19.00 -8.88
CA LYS A 455 37.63 -18.23 -8.09
C LYS A 455 39.04 -18.85 -8.00
N TRP A 456 39.25 -20.11 -8.41
CA TRP A 456 40.55 -20.79 -8.23
C TRP A 456 41.46 -20.76 -9.47
N THR A 457 40.92 -20.52 -10.67
CA THR A 457 41.66 -20.58 -11.95
C THR A 457 42.68 -19.46 -12.17
N VAL A 458 42.89 -18.55 -11.20
CA VAL A 458 43.82 -17.41 -11.30
C VAL A 458 45.28 -17.78 -10.94
N PHE A 459 45.51 -18.92 -10.25
CA PHE A 459 46.85 -19.38 -9.88
C PHE A 459 47.35 -20.52 -10.78
N GLY A 460 47.55 -20.23 -12.07
CA GLY A 460 48.08 -21.17 -13.06
C GLY A 460 49.00 -20.48 -14.08
N ASN A 461 50.32 -20.57 -13.89
CA ASN A 461 51.30 -19.89 -14.74
C ASN A 461 51.54 -20.65 -16.06
N GLY A 462 50.70 -20.38 -17.07
CA GLY A 462 50.83 -20.93 -18.43
C GLY A 462 50.91 -19.83 -19.50
N SER A 463 51.97 -19.83 -20.30
CA SER A 463 52.29 -18.72 -21.22
C SER A 463 51.78 -18.92 -22.65
N LYS A 464 51.03 -17.93 -23.15
CA LYS A 464 50.91 -17.49 -24.56
C LYS A 464 50.80 -18.57 -25.67
N THR A 465 49.61 -18.69 -26.24
CA THR A 465 49.43 -18.77 -27.71
C THR A 465 48.31 -17.83 -28.15
N SER A 466 48.66 -16.70 -28.76
CA SER A 466 47.70 -15.72 -29.27
C SER A 466 47.60 -15.79 -30.79
N SER A 467 46.66 -16.58 -31.31
CA SER A 467 46.27 -16.61 -32.72
C SER A 467 44.86 -16.05 -32.86
N GLY A 468 44.71 -14.88 -33.45
CA GLY A 468 43.43 -14.18 -33.53
C GLY A 468 42.46 -14.80 -34.53
N GLY A 469 41.21 -14.96 -34.10
CA GLY A 469 40.05 -15.20 -34.96
C GLY A 469 38.87 -14.35 -34.46
N PRO A 470 38.17 -13.59 -35.33
CA PRO A 470 37.06 -12.75 -34.90
C PRO A 470 35.77 -13.57 -34.70
N GLY A 471 35.65 -14.28 -33.57
CA GLY A 471 34.43 -14.99 -33.20
C GLY A 471 34.53 -15.90 -31.98
N GLY A 472 33.80 -15.56 -30.91
CA GLY A 472 33.62 -16.39 -29.71
C GLY A 472 34.77 -16.33 -28.69
N GLY A 473 34.47 -16.67 -27.42
CA GLY A 473 35.51 -16.93 -26.39
C GLY A 473 35.41 -16.15 -25.07
N GLY A 474 34.45 -15.24 -24.89
CA GLY A 474 34.25 -14.48 -23.64
C GLY A 474 33.64 -15.29 -22.49
N SER A 475 34.29 -16.37 -22.04
CA SER A 475 33.76 -17.27 -21.00
C SER A 475 33.77 -16.62 -19.61
N GLY A 476 32.59 -16.45 -18.99
CA GLY A 476 32.51 -16.11 -17.56
C GLY A 476 31.16 -15.68 -17.00
N ASN A 477 30.39 -14.86 -17.74
CA ASN A 477 29.22 -14.13 -17.21
C ASN A 477 28.04 -14.17 -18.19
N ASN A 478 26.82 -14.38 -17.68
CA ASN A 478 25.56 -14.36 -18.45
C ASN A 478 24.87 -12.98 -18.43
N TYR A 479 25.36 -12.04 -17.63
CA TYR A 479 24.90 -10.65 -17.57
C TYR A 479 25.45 -9.85 -18.74
N ASP A 480 24.57 -9.25 -19.54
CA ASP A 480 24.97 -8.24 -20.51
C ASP A 480 25.19 -6.91 -19.79
N SER A 481 26.46 -6.57 -19.54
CA SER A 481 26.84 -5.32 -18.88
C SER A 481 26.76 -4.08 -19.77
N VAL A 482 26.47 -4.23 -21.07
CA VAL A 482 26.28 -3.13 -22.03
C VAL A 482 24.80 -2.75 -22.10
N HIS A 483 23.91 -3.74 -22.18
CA HIS A 483 22.46 -3.54 -22.19
C HIS A 483 21.83 -3.54 -20.79
N GLY A 484 22.56 -3.98 -19.77
CA GLY A 484 22.17 -3.90 -18.35
C GLY A 484 21.26 -5.02 -17.85
N PHE A 485 21.13 -6.13 -18.57
CA PHE A 485 20.20 -7.21 -18.23
C PHE A 485 20.74 -8.63 -18.48
N TYR A 486 20.11 -9.63 -17.86
CA TYR A 486 20.27 -11.05 -18.20
C TYR A 486 19.23 -11.45 -19.25
N GLN A 487 19.60 -12.23 -20.26
CA GLN A 487 18.64 -12.72 -21.27
C GLN A 487 17.56 -13.63 -20.62
N PRO A 488 16.32 -13.70 -21.13
CA PRO A 488 15.19 -14.34 -20.43
C PRO A 488 15.28 -15.87 -20.30
N ASP A 489 16.14 -16.49 -21.10
CA ASP A 489 16.46 -17.93 -21.15
C ASP A 489 17.62 -18.32 -20.22
N THR A 490 18.38 -17.35 -19.71
CA THR A 490 19.49 -17.63 -18.78
C THR A 490 18.98 -18.31 -17.51
N PRO A 491 19.75 -19.25 -16.92
CA PRO A 491 19.34 -19.89 -15.68
C PRO A 491 19.20 -18.89 -14.52
N GLU A 492 19.93 -17.77 -14.54
CA GLU A 492 19.77 -16.66 -13.61
C GLU A 492 18.40 -15.97 -13.73
N SER A 493 17.96 -15.62 -14.95
CA SER A 493 16.61 -15.06 -15.21
C SER A 493 15.50 -16.05 -14.88
N ILE A 494 15.65 -17.32 -15.26
CA ILE A 494 14.67 -18.38 -14.94
C ILE A 494 14.55 -18.56 -13.43
N MET A 495 15.67 -18.51 -12.69
CA MET A 495 15.65 -18.56 -11.23
C MET A 495 15.04 -17.30 -10.60
N ARG A 496 15.22 -16.11 -11.18
CA ARG A 496 14.50 -14.90 -10.71
C ARG A 496 12.99 -15.06 -10.90
N LYS A 497 12.52 -15.46 -12.09
CA LYS A 497 11.09 -15.71 -12.37
C LYS A 497 10.50 -16.80 -11.47
N LEU A 498 11.26 -17.87 -11.18
CA LEU A 498 10.90 -18.90 -10.20
C LEU A 498 10.72 -18.34 -8.78
N ALA A 499 11.64 -17.49 -8.32
CA ALA A 499 11.59 -16.90 -6.97
C ALA A 499 10.39 -15.96 -6.83
N ASP A 500 10.16 -15.10 -7.83
CA ASP A 500 9.07 -14.13 -7.85
C ASP A 500 7.70 -14.84 -7.98
N TYR A 501 7.60 -15.91 -8.79
CA TYR A 501 6.40 -16.76 -8.85
C TYR A 501 6.13 -17.46 -7.51
N ALA A 502 7.15 -18.02 -6.86
CA ALA A 502 7.01 -18.63 -5.54
C ALA A 502 6.57 -17.62 -4.47
N PHE A 503 7.05 -16.38 -4.57
CA PHE A 503 6.63 -15.27 -3.72
C PHE A 503 5.15 -14.90 -3.95
N MET A 504 4.73 -14.70 -5.20
CA MET A 504 3.33 -14.42 -5.55
C MET A 504 2.36 -15.55 -5.13
N LEU A 505 2.82 -16.81 -5.15
CA LEU A 505 2.08 -17.98 -4.64
C LEU A 505 2.31 -18.27 -3.14
N ARG A 506 2.88 -17.33 -2.38
CA ARG A 506 3.05 -17.37 -0.92
C ARG A 506 3.92 -18.52 -0.38
N ASP A 507 4.74 -19.16 -1.24
CA ASP A 507 5.84 -20.04 -0.82
C ASP A 507 7.12 -19.23 -0.53
N TRP A 508 7.05 -18.47 0.56
CA TRP A 508 8.14 -17.65 1.08
C TRP A 508 9.43 -18.45 1.33
N LYS A 509 9.33 -19.76 1.58
CA LYS A 509 10.48 -20.63 1.88
C LYS A 509 11.23 -21.01 0.61
N LEU A 510 10.51 -21.40 -0.45
CA LEU A 510 11.14 -21.60 -1.75
C LEU A 510 11.77 -20.28 -2.23
N ALA A 511 11.00 -19.19 -2.22
CA ALA A 511 11.45 -17.88 -2.71
C ALA A 511 12.75 -17.41 -2.02
N GLN A 512 12.78 -17.38 -0.68
CA GLN A 512 13.97 -17.05 0.12
C GLN A 512 15.21 -17.84 -0.32
N SER A 513 15.07 -19.16 -0.48
CA SER A 513 16.18 -20.05 -0.82
C SER A 513 16.64 -19.97 -2.29
N VAL A 514 15.85 -19.32 -3.17
CA VAL A 514 16.29 -18.96 -4.53
C VAL A 514 17.03 -17.62 -4.49
N TYR A 515 16.46 -16.61 -3.82
CA TYR A 515 17.06 -15.28 -3.73
C TYR A 515 18.46 -15.29 -3.08
N GLU A 516 18.69 -16.11 -2.05
CA GLU A 516 20.03 -16.24 -1.42
C GLU A 516 21.11 -16.73 -2.39
N LEU A 517 20.75 -17.64 -3.31
CA LEU A 517 21.66 -18.17 -4.32
C LEU A 517 21.91 -17.13 -5.43
N LEU A 518 20.83 -16.51 -5.95
CA LEU A 518 20.92 -15.40 -6.91
C LEU A 518 21.75 -14.24 -6.37
N ARG A 519 21.62 -13.90 -5.09
CA ARG A 519 22.40 -12.85 -4.42
C ARG A 519 23.91 -13.13 -4.44
N SER A 520 24.34 -14.40 -4.44
CA SER A 520 25.75 -14.75 -4.66
C SER A 520 26.16 -14.52 -6.11
N ASP A 521 25.39 -15.05 -7.06
CA ASP A 521 25.74 -15.04 -8.48
C ASP A 521 25.73 -13.60 -9.04
N PHE A 522 24.68 -12.80 -8.78
CA PHE A 522 24.58 -11.38 -9.17
C PHE A 522 25.71 -10.49 -8.62
N ASN A 523 26.26 -10.82 -7.44
CA ASN A 523 27.41 -10.10 -6.87
C ASN A 523 28.72 -10.41 -7.60
N ASN A 524 28.94 -11.68 -7.95
CA ASN A 524 30.12 -12.09 -8.72
C ASN A 524 30.09 -11.46 -10.13
N ASP A 525 28.90 -11.42 -10.75
CA ASP A 525 28.66 -10.85 -12.08
C ASP A 525 28.60 -9.31 -12.08
N LYS A 526 28.61 -8.67 -10.90
CA LYS A 526 28.51 -7.21 -10.66
C LYS A 526 27.21 -6.56 -11.16
N ALA A 527 26.12 -7.33 -11.23
CA ALA A 527 24.79 -6.87 -11.61
C ALA A 527 24.09 -6.17 -10.42
N TRP A 528 24.57 -4.97 -10.02
CA TRP A 528 24.22 -4.34 -8.74
C TRP A 528 22.72 -4.15 -8.49
N LYS A 529 21.92 -3.88 -9.53
CA LYS A 529 20.46 -3.71 -9.40
C LYS A 529 19.74 -5.04 -9.13
N TYR A 530 20.15 -6.11 -9.82
CA TYR A 530 19.72 -7.48 -9.56
C TYR A 530 20.15 -7.94 -8.16
N TYR A 531 21.39 -7.64 -7.76
CA TYR A 531 21.91 -7.94 -6.43
C TYR A 531 21.12 -7.23 -5.32
N ALA A 532 20.74 -5.96 -5.52
CA ALA A 532 19.91 -5.20 -4.59
C ALA A 532 18.52 -5.84 -4.44
N ALA A 533 17.78 -6.05 -5.53
CA ALA A 533 16.44 -6.64 -5.50
C ALA A 533 16.43 -8.10 -5.01
N ALA A 534 17.49 -8.89 -5.25
CA ALA A 534 17.64 -10.21 -4.64
C ALA A 534 17.92 -10.14 -3.14
N SER A 535 18.70 -9.15 -2.68
CA SER A 535 18.96 -8.93 -1.25
C SER A 535 17.70 -8.46 -0.51
N GLU A 536 16.94 -7.54 -1.11
CA GLU A 536 15.62 -7.10 -0.64
C GLU A 536 14.68 -8.29 -0.48
N MET A 537 14.41 -9.03 -1.56
CA MET A 537 13.40 -10.09 -1.51
C MET A 537 13.85 -11.31 -0.70
N ALA A 538 15.16 -11.56 -0.55
CA ALA A 538 15.66 -12.54 0.43
C ALA A 538 15.33 -12.11 1.88
N ALA A 539 15.53 -10.83 2.22
CA ALA A 539 15.18 -10.29 3.54
C ALA A 539 13.66 -10.31 3.79
N VAL A 540 12.87 -9.79 2.85
CA VAL A 540 11.39 -9.76 2.93
C VAL A 540 10.84 -11.19 3.04
N SER A 541 11.30 -12.13 2.21
CA SER A 541 10.88 -13.54 2.29
C SER A 541 11.25 -14.19 3.63
N THR A 542 12.45 -13.90 4.16
CA THR A 542 12.88 -14.38 5.51
C THR A 542 11.97 -13.81 6.61
N LEU A 543 11.58 -12.54 6.47
CA LEU A 543 10.69 -11.85 7.41
C LEU A 543 9.22 -12.25 7.26
N LEU A 544 8.79 -12.85 6.15
CA LEU A 544 7.45 -13.44 5.96
C LEU A 544 7.39 -14.92 6.39
N ALA A 545 8.35 -15.76 5.99
CA ALA A 545 8.34 -17.23 6.10
C ALA A 545 8.29 -17.82 7.53
N SER A 546 8.40 -16.99 8.56
CA SER A 546 8.76 -17.40 9.92
C SER A 546 7.59 -17.37 10.92
N GLN A 547 7.24 -18.53 11.47
CA GLN A 547 6.83 -18.66 12.87
C GLN A 547 7.94 -19.42 13.64
N ALA A 548 8.16 -19.06 14.90
CA ALA A 548 8.95 -19.80 15.90
C ALA A 548 10.35 -20.33 15.49
N MET A 549 11.33 -19.43 15.29
CA MET A 549 12.77 -19.75 15.25
C MET A 549 13.57 -18.65 15.96
N SER A 550 14.76 -18.95 16.51
CA SER A 550 15.59 -18.00 17.27
C SER A 550 15.78 -16.66 16.53
N SER A 551 15.63 -15.53 17.24
CA SER A 551 15.53 -14.21 16.63
C SER A 551 16.88 -13.63 16.21
N LYS A 552 17.87 -13.60 17.13
CA LYS A 552 19.08 -12.78 16.97
C LYS A 552 19.86 -13.05 15.68
N VAL A 553 20.24 -14.30 15.41
CA VAL A 553 21.05 -14.66 14.22
C VAL A 553 20.31 -14.38 12.91
N ARG A 554 18.97 -14.42 12.91
CA ARG A 554 18.15 -14.16 11.72
C ARG A 554 17.94 -12.67 11.50
N ILE A 555 17.79 -11.88 12.57
CA ILE A 555 17.84 -10.41 12.50
C ILE A 555 19.21 -9.96 11.98
N GLU A 556 20.30 -10.57 12.44
CA GLU A 556 21.66 -10.26 11.96
C GLU A 556 21.86 -10.60 10.46
N SER A 557 21.34 -11.74 9.98
CA SER A 557 21.34 -12.07 8.54
C SER A 557 20.47 -11.11 7.72
N VAL A 558 19.29 -10.75 8.23
CA VAL A 558 18.41 -9.73 7.62
C VAL A 558 19.12 -8.38 7.54
N ASP A 559 19.74 -7.91 8.62
CA ASP A 559 20.51 -6.67 8.64
C ASP A 559 21.62 -6.68 7.58
N GLN A 560 22.39 -7.76 7.43
CA GLN A 560 23.41 -7.87 6.37
C GLN A 560 22.81 -7.82 4.95
N MET A 561 21.63 -8.39 4.72
CA MET A 561 20.94 -8.31 3.44
C MET A 561 20.39 -6.91 3.15
N LEU A 562 19.86 -6.22 4.17
CA LEU A 562 19.35 -4.85 4.05
C LEU A 562 20.48 -3.81 3.91
N GLU A 563 21.61 -4.00 4.59
CA GLU A 563 22.79 -3.14 4.42
C GLU A 563 23.36 -3.27 3.01
N ALA A 564 23.47 -4.50 2.50
CA ALA A 564 23.87 -4.77 1.11
C ALA A 564 22.89 -4.21 0.08
N SER A 565 21.57 -4.37 0.30
CA SER A 565 20.51 -3.86 -0.57
C SER A 565 20.52 -2.33 -0.64
N CYS A 566 20.43 -1.67 0.51
CA CYS A 566 20.41 -0.21 0.65
C CYS A 566 21.66 0.44 0.03
N TYR A 567 22.86 -0.07 0.33
CA TYR A 567 24.10 0.43 -0.28
C TYR A 567 24.11 0.24 -1.81
N SER A 568 23.59 -0.88 -2.31
CA SER A 568 23.56 -1.15 -3.74
C SER A 568 22.56 -0.25 -4.47
N TYR A 569 21.34 -0.10 -3.94
CA TYR A 569 20.34 0.79 -4.52
C TYR A 569 20.81 2.25 -4.55
N LEU A 570 21.30 2.79 -3.43
CA LEU A 570 21.72 4.19 -3.35
C LEU A 570 23.07 4.43 -4.06
N THR A 571 24.14 3.74 -3.63
CA THR A 571 25.52 4.06 -4.03
C THR A 571 25.98 3.36 -5.31
N ARG A 572 25.27 2.32 -5.78
CA ARG A 572 25.66 1.57 -7.00
C ARG A 572 24.67 1.70 -8.16
N CYS A 573 23.40 2.00 -7.87
CA CYS A 573 22.32 2.02 -8.87
C CYS A 573 21.58 3.36 -9.00
N ASN A 574 21.81 4.32 -8.09
CA ASN A 574 21.08 5.58 -7.99
C ASN A 574 19.54 5.41 -8.02
N SER A 575 19.02 4.43 -7.26
CA SER A 575 17.59 4.11 -7.20
C SER A 575 17.06 4.35 -5.78
N PRO A 576 16.64 5.59 -5.44
CA PRO A 576 16.09 5.89 -4.12
C PRO A 576 14.77 5.13 -3.87
N TYR A 577 13.95 4.90 -4.92
CA TYR A 577 12.71 4.13 -4.83
C TYR A 577 12.96 2.70 -4.31
N GLY A 578 13.90 1.96 -4.90
CA GLY A 578 14.23 0.60 -4.47
C GLY A 578 14.76 0.55 -3.04
N ALA A 579 15.55 1.56 -2.63
CA ALA A 579 16.01 1.69 -1.25
C ALA A 579 14.83 1.96 -0.28
N LEU A 580 13.96 2.92 -0.59
CA LEU A 580 12.81 3.28 0.22
C LEU A 580 11.84 2.11 0.38
N ARG A 581 11.52 1.42 -0.71
CA ARG A 581 10.68 0.21 -0.72
C ARG A 581 11.29 -0.88 0.17
N CYS A 582 12.55 -1.24 -0.07
CA CYS A 582 13.26 -2.29 0.65
C CYS A 582 13.29 -2.04 2.17
N LEU A 583 13.62 -0.82 2.58
CA LEU A 583 13.74 -0.48 4.00
C LEU A 583 12.37 -0.36 4.68
N THR A 584 11.36 0.22 4.03
CA THR A 584 10.02 0.41 4.61
C THR A 584 9.31 -0.93 4.81
N LEU A 585 9.31 -1.80 3.79
CA LEU A 585 8.81 -3.18 3.89
C LEU A 585 9.44 -3.92 5.06
N SER A 586 10.75 -3.81 5.20
CA SER A 586 11.52 -4.57 6.19
C SER A 586 11.38 -4.01 7.60
N MET A 587 11.26 -2.68 7.76
CA MET A 587 10.94 -2.04 9.04
C MET A 587 9.60 -2.54 9.59
N GLU A 588 8.54 -2.48 8.79
CA GLU A 588 7.19 -2.88 9.23
C GLU A 588 7.12 -4.39 9.51
N LEU A 589 7.75 -5.22 8.68
CA LEU A 589 7.84 -6.67 8.92
C LEU A 589 8.71 -7.04 10.13
N LEU A 590 9.76 -6.27 10.46
CA LEU A 590 10.54 -6.43 11.69
C LEU A 590 9.73 -6.02 12.93
N LYS A 591 8.98 -4.91 12.86
CA LYS A 591 8.16 -4.38 13.96
C LYS A 591 7.14 -5.42 14.45
N ILE A 592 6.45 -6.14 13.55
CA ILE A 592 5.54 -7.24 13.92
C ILE A 592 6.23 -8.51 14.44
N ARG A 593 7.57 -8.55 14.55
CA ARG A 593 8.30 -9.62 15.26
C ARG A 593 8.48 -9.33 16.76
N GLY A 594 7.77 -8.32 17.27
CA GLY A 594 7.67 -8.00 18.68
C GLY A 594 8.93 -7.36 19.25
N GLU A 595 8.99 -7.28 20.58
CA GLU A 595 10.00 -6.46 21.29
C GLU A 595 11.45 -6.79 20.92
N SER A 596 11.75 -8.05 20.61
CA SER A 596 13.11 -8.49 20.22
C SER A 596 13.60 -7.93 18.88
N ALA A 597 12.70 -7.47 18.02
CA ALA A 597 13.00 -6.87 16.72
C ALA A 597 12.65 -5.37 16.63
N SER A 598 11.85 -4.84 17.57
CA SER A 598 11.46 -3.42 17.66
C SER A 598 12.64 -2.44 17.51
N GLU A 599 13.80 -2.75 18.12
CA GLU A 599 14.99 -1.89 18.07
C GLU A 599 15.75 -2.00 16.73
N ALA A 600 15.58 -3.11 16.00
CA ALA A 600 16.06 -3.24 14.62
C ALA A 600 15.13 -2.53 13.62
N ALA A 601 13.81 -2.63 13.78
CA ALA A 601 12.85 -1.84 13.01
C ALA A 601 13.13 -0.34 13.17
N ALA A 602 13.34 0.13 14.40
CA ALA A 602 13.70 1.53 14.67
C ALA A 602 15.08 1.93 14.08
N LYS A 603 16.09 1.05 14.08
CA LYS A 603 17.36 1.26 13.35
C LYS A 603 17.08 1.53 11.88
N TRP A 604 16.25 0.70 11.25
CA TRP A 604 15.98 0.80 9.82
C TRP A 604 15.16 2.04 9.44
N GLY A 605 14.10 2.37 10.20
CA GLY A 605 13.36 3.61 9.99
C GLY A 605 14.19 4.88 10.22
N THR A 606 15.07 4.87 11.24
CA THR A 606 16.05 5.96 11.46
C THR A 606 16.94 6.14 10.22
N LYS A 607 17.44 5.04 9.64
CA LYS A 607 18.27 5.08 8.42
C LYS A 607 17.53 5.59 7.18
N ILE A 608 16.21 5.37 7.07
CA ILE A 608 15.42 5.96 5.97
C ILE A 608 15.44 7.49 6.11
N VAL A 609 15.15 8.03 7.31
CA VAL A 609 15.21 9.47 7.60
C VAL A 609 16.62 10.04 7.34
N GLU A 610 17.67 9.38 7.83
CA GLU A 610 19.07 9.80 7.62
C GLU A 610 19.53 9.76 6.15
N SER A 611 18.86 8.98 5.29
CA SER A 611 19.24 8.82 3.88
C SER A 611 18.75 9.92 2.95
N ASN A 612 17.88 10.83 3.43
CA ASN A 612 17.32 11.96 2.66
C ASN A 612 16.63 11.55 1.33
N ILE A 613 15.97 10.38 1.32
CA ILE A 613 15.20 9.86 0.16
C ILE A 613 13.69 10.11 0.26
N LEU A 614 13.23 10.71 1.37
CA LEU A 614 11.84 11.05 1.64
C LEU A 614 11.56 12.49 1.19
N GLY A 615 10.33 12.77 0.77
CA GLY A 615 9.80 14.12 0.77
C GLY A 615 9.45 14.58 2.19
N ALA A 616 8.93 15.80 2.34
CA ALA A 616 8.68 16.37 3.66
C ALA A 616 7.56 15.64 4.43
N THR A 617 6.54 15.17 3.72
CA THR A 617 5.37 14.47 4.29
C THR A 617 5.75 13.04 4.69
N GLY A 618 6.52 12.35 3.87
CA GLY A 618 7.17 11.07 4.19
C GLY A 618 8.14 11.18 5.36
N ASP A 619 8.91 12.28 5.48
CA ASP A 619 9.81 12.53 6.62
C ASP A 619 9.05 12.64 7.94
N ALA A 620 7.91 13.34 7.95
CA ALA A 620 7.04 13.44 9.13
C ALA A 620 6.39 12.08 9.48
N LEU A 621 5.82 11.39 8.48
CA LEU A 621 5.21 10.06 8.65
C LEU A 621 6.23 9.02 9.15
N MET A 622 7.44 8.99 8.59
CA MET A 622 8.49 8.05 8.97
C MET A 622 8.96 8.28 10.41
N LYS A 623 9.04 9.54 10.87
CA LYS A 623 9.30 9.85 12.28
C LYS A 623 8.22 9.27 13.21
N GLU A 624 6.93 9.33 12.86
CA GLU A 624 5.87 8.66 13.62
C GLU A 624 6.01 7.13 13.64
N ARG A 625 6.47 6.51 12.54
CA ARG A 625 6.71 5.07 12.50
C ARG A 625 7.91 4.66 13.34
N VAL A 626 9.00 5.44 13.37
CA VAL A 626 10.13 5.20 14.28
C VAL A 626 9.72 5.37 15.74
N ALA A 627 8.89 6.38 16.05
CA ALA A 627 8.30 6.53 17.39
C ALA A 627 7.50 5.28 17.79
N THR A 628 6.62 4.80 16.91
CA THR A 628 5.80 3.60 17.11
C THR A 628 6.64 2.32 17.25
N CYS A 629 7.72 2.18 16.49
CA CYS A 629 8.69 1.08 16.65
C CYS A 629 9.33 1.08 18.05
N TYR A 630 9.62 2.25 18.63
CA TYR A 630 10.06 2.33 20.03
C TYR A 630 8.91 2.12 21.03
N ARG A 631 7.70 2.61 20.75
CA ARG A 631 6.51 2.42 21.61
C ARG A 631 6.11 0.95 21.77
N ALA A 632 6.34 0.13 20.76
CA ALA A 632 6.08 -1.31 20.77
C ALA A 632 6.87 -2.09 21.84
N ARG A 633 7.98 -1.55 22.37
CA ARG A 633 8.78 -2.16 23.43
C ARG A 633 8.34 -1.67 24.81
N LYS A 634 7.46 -2.46 25.43
CA LYS A 634 6.97 -2.23 26.78
C LYS A 634 8.07 -2.61 27.78
N GLY A 635 7.98 -2.07 28.99
CA GLY A 635 8.98 -2.30 30.04
C GLY A 635 8.63 -3.49 30.89
N THR A 636 9.64 -4.16 31.48
CA THR A 636 9.41 -5.27 32.40
C THR A 636 9.22 -4.77 33.84
N GLY A 637 8.31 -5.43 34.57
CA GLY A 637 7.96 -5.10 35.95
C GLY A 637 7.17 -3.79 36.12
N SER A 638 6.72 -3.52 37.35
CA SER A 638 5.91 -2.35 37.70
C SER A 638 6.61 -1.00 37.46
N GLY A 639 7.94 -0.98 37.44
CA GLY A 639 8.74 0.20 37.09
C GLY A 639 8.96 0.42 35.59
N GLY A 640 8.43 -0.45 34.72
CA GLY A 640 8.59 -0.33 33.26
C GLY A 640 10.05 -0.36 32.79
N TRP A 641 10.90 -1.17 33.43
CA TRP A 641 12.34 -1.19 33.15
C TRP A 641 12.62 -1.65 31.72
N GLY A 642 13.53 -0.97 31.02
CA GLY A 642 13.88 -1.30 29.64
C GLY A 642 12.86 -0.88 28.58
N SER A 643 11.75 -0.25 28.97
CA SER A 643 10.83 0.44 28.04
C SER A 643 11.56 1.49 27.20
N ARG A 644 11.03 1.78 26.01
CA ARG A 644 11.56 2.82 25.12
C ARG A 644 10.60 4.02 24.96
N SER A 645 9.63 4.21 25.86
CA SER A 645 8.63 5.28 25.78
C SER A 645 9.22 6.69 25.67
N ARG A 646 10.30 7.01 26.39
CA ARG A 646 11.00 8.30 26.23
C ARG A 646 11.74 8.46 24.89
N LYS A 647 12.11 7.37 24.22
CA LYS A 647 12.56 7.43 22.82
C LYS A 647 11.38 7.65 21.86
N SER A 648 10.24 6.97 22.08
CA SER A 648 9.01 7.26 21.32
C SER A 648 8.67 8.74 21.40
N ALA A 649 8.53 9.29 22.61
CA ALA A 649 8.19 10.70 22.81
C ALA A 649 9.16 11.68 22.12
N LEU A 650 10.47 11.37 22.07
CA LEU A 650 11.42 12.18 21.30
C LEU A 650 11.13 12.16 19.79
N TRP A 651 10.83 10.99 19.22
CA TRP A 651 10.47 10.88 17.80
C TRP A 651 9.06 11.45 17.51
N ASP A 652 8.14 11.35 18.46
CA ASP A 652 6.82 11.99 18.40
C ASP A 652 6.95 13.54 18.42
N ILE A 653 7.87 14.09 19.22
CA ILE A 653 8.23 15.53 19.22
C ILE A 653 8.83 15.95 17.86
N LEU A 654 9.77 15.17 17.32
CA LEU A 654 10.39 15.46 16.01
C LEU A 654 9.38 15.35 14.84
N ALA A 655 8.37 14.48 14.95
CA ALA A 655 7.26 14.44 13.99
C ALA A 655 6.33 15.65 14.15
N ALA A 656 6.04 16.09 15.38
CA ALA A 656 5.20 17.26 15.64
C ALA A 656 5.82 18.56 15.10
N ASP A 657 7.14 18.73 15.26
CA ASP A 657 7.91 19.82 14.64
C ASP A 657 7.75 19.83 13.11
N LYS A 658 7.91 18.68 12.46
CA LYS A 658 7.75 18.55 11.00
C LYS A 658 6.33 18.85 10.53
N TRP A 659 5.31 18.36 11.23
CA TRP A 659 3.92 18.70 10.89
C TRP A 659 3.57 20.18 11.13
N LEU A 660 4.18 20.84 12.13
CA LEU A 660 4.04 22.29 12.33
C LEU A 660 4.73 23.11 11.23
N ILE A 661 5.87 22.64 10.70
CA ILE A 661 6.53 23.24 9.53
C ILE A 661 5.67 23.08 8.27
N LEU A 662 4.93 21.98 8.15
CA LEU A 662 4.01 21.69 7.03
C LEU A 662 2.58 22.22 7.21
N GLY A 663 2.28 22.95 8.28
CA GLY A 663 0.94 23.48 8.57
C GLY A 663 -0.13 22.43 8.88
N LYS A 664 0.22 21.14 9.05
CA LYS A 664 -0.74 20.06 9.33
C LYS A 664 -1.01 19.95 10.85
N TYR A 665 -1.73 20.95 11.36
CA TYR A 665 -1.92 21.22 12.79
C TYR A 665 -2.66 20.11 13.56
N VAL A 666 -3.60 19.38 12.95
CA VAL A 666 -4.31 18.26 13.57
C VAL A 666 -3.35 17.10 13.82
N GLN A 667 -2.45 16.77 12.89
CA GLN A 667 -1.42 15.74 13.13
C GLN A 667 -0.44 16.16 14.24
N ALA A 668 0.04 17.40 14.21
CA ALA A 668 0.90 17.94 15.27
C ALA A 668 0.24 17.86 16.65
N ARG A 669 -1.02 18.31 16.77
CA ARG A 669 -1.83 18.24 18.00
C ARG A 669 -1.98 16.80 18.53
N LYS A 670 -2.22 15.83 17.63
CA LYS A 670 -2.32 14.40 17.95
C LYS A 670 -1.00 13.80 18.45
N LEU A 671 0.15 14.35 18.05
CA LEU A 671 1.47 13.94 18.55
C LEU A 671 1.80 14.58 19.90
N LEU A 672 1.60 15.88 20.05
CA LEU A 672 1.84 16.56 21.33
C LEU A 672 0.97 15.97 22.46
N GLY A 673 -0.26 15.54 22.15
CA GLY A 673 -1.10 14.76 23.08
C GLY A 673 -0.47 13.41 23.49
N ARG A 674 0.05 12.63 22.53
CA ARG A 674 0.78 11.37 22.79
C ARG A 674 2.04 11.59 23.63
N VAL A 675 2.83 12.63 23.31
CA VAL A 675 4.03 13.04 24.06
C VAL A 675 3.67 13.35 25.51
N ARG A 676 2.63 14.16 25.73
CA ARG A 676 2.17 14.51 27.07
C ARG A 676 1.75 13.27 27.86
N ASN A 677 0.94 12.37 27.28
CA ASN A 677 0.52 11.11 27.91
C ASN A 677 1.73 10.29 28.42
N VAL A 678 2.80 10.18 27.62
CA VAL A 678 4.03 9.46 27.99
C VAL A 678 4.80 10.09 29.16
N TYR A 679 4.72 11.41 29.35
CA TYR A 679 5.36 12.10 30.47
C TYR A 679 4.47 12.19 31.72
N ASP A 680 3.17 12.43 31.56
CA ASP A 680 2.17 12.48 32.65
C ASP A 680 2.01 11.10 33.33
N THR A 681 2.16 10.00 32.58
CA THR A 681 2.14 8.62 33.12
C THR A 681 3.50 8.10 33.61
N SER A 682 4.57 8.90 33.53
CA SER A 682 5.93 8.44 33.83
C SER A 682 6.22 8.40 35.34
N PRO A 683 6.73 7.30 35.91
CA PRO A 683 7.03 7.20 37.35
C PRO A 683 8.23 8.06 37.79
N SER A 684 8.91 8.75 36.87
CA SER A 684 9.98 9.70 37.19
C SER A 684 9.42 11.05 37.62
N ARG A 685 9.65 11.41 38.89
CA ARG A 685 9.12 12.58 39.62
C ARG A 685 9.24 13.97 38.94
N ASN A 686 10.03 14.10 37.88
CA ASN A 686 10.32 15.36 37.17
C ASN A 686 9.92 15.32 35.67
N GLY A 687 9.18 14.32 35.19
CA GLY A 687 8.63 14.26 33.82
C GLY A 687 9.61 14.64 32.70
N ILE A 688 9.18 15.54 31.81
CA ILE A 688 10.06 16.22 30.83
C ILE A 688 10.79 17.43 31.43
N SER A 689 10.27 18.07 32.49
CA SER A 689 10.86 19.30 33.05
C SER A 689 12.26 19.12 33.66
N GLY A 690 12.66 17.88 33.94
CA GLY A 690 14.07 17.52 34.22
C GLY A 690 15.04 17.71 33.04
N PHE A 691 14.55 18.00 31.83
CA PHE A 691 15.33 18.17 30.59
C PHE A 691 15.06 19.57 29.99
N ILE A 692 15.64 20.61 30.59
CA ILE A 692 15.37 22.04 30.31
C ILE A 692 15.17 22.33 28.81
N ALA A 693 16.17 22.07 27.95
CA ALA A 693 16.09 22.37 26.52
C ALA A 693 14.98 21.59 25.77
N ALA A 694 14.68 20.35 26.17
CA ALA A 694 13.59 19.56 25.57
C ALA A 694 12.21 20.04 26.04
N ASN A 695 12.11 20.50 27.28
CA ASN A 695 10.92 21.11 27.86
C ASN A 695 10.65 22.50 27.22
N GLU A 696 11.68 23.33 27.05
CA GLU A 696 11.61 24.61 26.31
C GLU A 696 11.17 24.40 24.85
N PHE A 697 11.75 23.42 24.16
CA PHE A 697 11.37 23.08 22.78
C PHE A 697 9.91 22.61 22.69
N LEU A 698 9.48 21.71 23.57
CA LEU A 698 8.08 21.24 23.63
C LEU A 698 7.10 22.40 23.88
N ILE A 699 7.43 23.31 24.80
CA ILE A 699 6.63 24.52 25.06
C ILE A 699 6.60 25.43 23.83
N GLY A 700 7.69 25.52 23.06
CA GLY A 700 7.73 26.22 21.77
C GLY A 700 6.72 25.66 20.77
N LEU A 701 6.76 24.34 20.52
CA LEU A 701 5.81 23.67 19.62
C LEU A 701 4.35 23.84 20.08
N GLU A 702 4.09 23.74 21.38
CA GLU A 702 2.76 24.00 21.95
C GLU A 702 2.30 25.45 21.75
N GLN A 703 3.20 26.43 21.80
CA GLN A 703 2.84 27.84 21.55
C GLN A 703 2.59 28.08 20.07
N ASP A 704 3.36 27.49 19.17
CA ASP A 704 3.16 27.62 17.72
C ASP A 704 1.82 27.00 17.27
N LEU A 705 1.48 25.82 17.80
CA LEU A 705 0.16 25.21 17.57
C LEU A 705 -0.99 26.12 18.06
N LYS A 706 -0.82 26.81 19.20
CA LYS A 706 -1.81 27.76 19.73
C LYS A 706 -1.92 29.01 18.86
N ARG A 707 -0.80 29.56 18.37
CA ARG A 707 -0.77 30.69 17.42
C ARG A 707 -1.52 30.34 16.14
N ALA A 708 -1.20 29.19 15.54
CA ALA A 708 -1.84 28.70 14.31
C ALA A 708 -3.35 28.48 14.47
N SER A 709 -3.77 27.95 15.64
CA SER A 709 -5.19 27.73 15.93
C SER A 709 -5.98 29.05 15.95
N LEU A 710 -5.42 30.11 16.55
CA LEU A 710 -6.07 31.42 16.64
C LEU A 710 -6.15 32.12 15.27
N SER A 711 -5.09 32.05 14.45
CA SER A 711 -5.11 32.66 13.11
C SER A 711 -6.13 32.03 12.15
N GLY A 712 -6.56 30.79 12.39
CA GLY A 712 -7.64 30.15 11.64
C GLY A 712 -9.05 30.60 12.06
N GLU A 713 -9.21 31.10 13.30
CA GLU A 713 -10.49 31.64 13.77
C GLU A 713 -10.72 33.06 13.22
N ASP A 714 -9.68 33.90 13.15
CA ASP A 714 -9.77 35.26 12.58
C ASP A 714 -10.13 35.26 11.08
N GLN A 715 -9.54 34.35 10.28
CA GLN A 715 -9.86 34.25 8.84
C GLN A 715 -11.32 33.87 8.60
N ASN A 716 -11.83 32.88 9.35
CA ASN A 716 -13.19 32.39 9.25
C ASN A 716 -14.22 33.42 9.76
N ALA A 717 -13.83 34.28 10.71
CA ALA A 717 -14.64 35.42 11.14
C ALA A 717 -14.69 36.55 10.10
N GLN A 718 -13.67 36.69 9.25
CA GLN A 718 -13.56 37.79 8.29
C GLN A 718 -14.26 37.49 6.95
N GLU A 719 -14.19 36.25 6.43
CA GLU A 719 -14.95 35.86 5.22
C GLU A 719 -16.48 36.02 5.40
N VAL A 720 -17.00 35.75 6.61
CA VAL A 720 -18.43 35.93 6.94
C VAL A 720 -18.88 37.41 6.92
N SER A 721 -17.96 38.37 6.80
CA SER A 721 -18.26 39.80 6.85
C SER A 721 -18.34 40.53 5.50
N GLU A 722 -17.86 39.94 4.40
CA GLU A 722 -17.83 40.61 3.08
C GLU A 722 -19.08 40.32 2.21
N ASP A 723 -19.84 39.26 2.49
CA ASP A 723 -21.01 38.82 1.70
C ASP A 723 -22.33 39.61 1.98
N ILE A 724 -22.29 40.77 2.64
CA ILE A 724 -23.49 41.57 2.99
C ILE A 724 -23.37 43.06 2.58
N GLU A 725 -23.14 43.32 1.29
CA GLU A 725 -23.62 44.55 0.64
C GLU A 725 -24.62 44.21 -0.47
N THR A 726 -25.90 44.44 -0.23
CA THR A 726 -26.97 44.38 -1.25
C THR A 726 -27.67 45.73 -1.36
N GLU A 727 -27.79 46.22 -2.60
CA GLU A 727 -28.23 47.59 -2.89
C GLU A 727 -29.70 47.84 -2.51
N THR A 728 -29.97 48.98 -1.87
CA THR A 728 -31.33 49.40 -1.54
C THR A 728 -32.03 50.02 -2.75
N PHE A 729 -33.05 49.34 -3.29
CA PHE A 729 -33.93 49.90 -4.32
C PHE A 729 -35.33 50.19 -3.75
N GLU A 730 -35.72 51.47 -3.67
CA GLU A 730 -37.04 51.86 -3.18
C GLU A 730 -38.15 51.65 -4.24
N GLY A 731 -39.21 50.95 -3.86
CA GLY A 731 -40.47 50.85 -4.60
C GLY A 731 -41.64 51.23 -3.70
N SER A 732 -42.49 52.16 -4.14
CA SER A 732 -43.53 52.80 -3.31
C SER A 732 -44.94 52.22 -3.51
N GLU A 733 -45.87 52.68 -2.66
CA GLU A 733 -47.34 52.57 -2.76
C GLU A 733 -48.01 51.24 -2.33
N THR A 734 -49.25 51.21 -1.81
CA THR A 734 -49.95 52.12 -0.86
C THR A 734 -51.14 51.38 -0.21
N LEU A 735 -51.39 51.61 1.10
CA LEU A 735 -52.70 51.54 1.80
C LEU A 735 -53.49 50.20 1.79
N HIS A 736 -54.49 49.91 2.65
CA HIS A 736 -55.11 50.65 3.77
C HIS A 736 -55.45 49.68 4.93
N ALA A 737 -55.63 50.20 6.15
CA ALA A 737 -55.79 49.42 7.38
C ALA A 737 -57.21 48.84 7.64
N ARG A 738 -57.28 47.81 8.51
CA ARG A 738 -58.44 47.64 9.42
C ARG A 738 -58.00 47.24 10.83
N THR A 739 -58.57 47.91 11.82
CA THR A 739 -58.19 47.85 13.25
C THR A 739 -59.20 47.05 14.08
N GLN A 740 -58.76 46.29 15.08
CA GLN A 740 -59.36 46.24 16.44
C GLN A 740 -58.43 45.54 17.47
N ARG A 741 -58.82 45.53 18.76
CA ARG A 741 -57.91 45.43 19.93
C ARG A 741 -58.33 44.39 20.99
N ASN A 742 -57.31 43.87 21.67
CA ASN A 742 -57.19 43.54 23.11
C ASN A 742 -58.32 42.80 23.88
N SER A 743 -58.01 41.57 24.30
CA SER A 743 -57.91 41.07 25.70
C SER A 743 -58.92 41.50 26.81
N LEU A 744 -59.50 40.52 27.54
CA LEU A 744 -59.35 40.29 29.01
C LEU A 744 -60.41 39.32 29.67
N ILE A 745 -59.94 38.42 30.55
CA ILE A 745 -60.57 37.86 31.80
C ILE A 745 -61.74 36.83 31.75
N GLY A 746 -61.65 35.78 32.60
CA GLY A 746 -62.69 34.81 33.05
C GLY A 746 -62.14 33.35 33.14
N ALA A 747 -62.07 32.60 34.26
CA ALA A 747 -63.05 32.18 35.29
C ALA A 747 -64.08 31.13 34.76
N THR A 748 -64.46 30.00 35.41
CA THR A 748 -64.24 29.48 36.80
C THR A 748 -64.50 27.94 36.88
N ILE A 749 -64.34 27.31 38.07
CA ILE A 749 -64.56 25.85 38.36
C ILE A 749 -65.85 25.62 39.20
N PRO A 750 -66.50 24.44 39.14
CA PRO A 750 -67.26 23.92 40.29
C PRO A 750 -67.05 22.41 40.63
N THR A 751 -66.67 22.13 41.90
CA THR A 751 -67.31 21.24 42.92
C THR A 751 -67.92 19.85 42.56
N MET A 752 -68.06 18.83 43.44
CA MET A 752 -67.62 18.49 44.83
C MET A 752 -68.02 17.01 45.13
N GLY A 753 -67.39 16.34 46.11
CA GLY A 753 -67.83 15.03 46.63
C GLY A 753 -66.78 14.37 47.55
N SER A 754 -67.20 13.71 48.64
CA SER A 754 -66.30 13.18 49.69
C SER A 754 -66.85 11.92 50.37
N LEU A 755 -65.97 11.08 50.93
CA LEU A 755 -66.09 10.00 51.94
C LEU A 755 -64.98 8.94 51.67
N GLU A 756 -64.24 8.34 52.62
CA GLU A 756 -64.18 8.52 54.08
C GLU A 756 -62.82 8.03 54.69
N THR A 757 -62.42 8.61 55.83
CA THR A 757 -61.47 8.15 56.90
C THR A 757 -60.05 7.57 56.65
N ALA A 758 -59.18 7.80 57.66
CA ALA A 758 -57.82 7.28 57.86
C ALA A 758 -57.77 6.49 59.22
N PRO A 759 -56.67 6.27 60.00
CA PRO A 759 -55.31 6.87 60.01
C PRO A 759 -54.12 5.91 60.29
N LEU A 760 -52.96 6.49 60.62
CA LEU A 760 -51.65 5.88 60.92
C LEU A 760 -51.55 5.16 62.29
N HIS A 761 -50.71 4.11 62.36
CA HIS A 761 -49.78 3.84 63.48
C HIS A 761 -48.72 2.76 63.10
N MET A 762 -47.84 2.32 64.01
CA MET A 762 -46.46 2.83 64.19
C MET A 762 -45.58 1.80 64.96
N VAL A 763 -44.23 1.95 64.95
CA VAL A 763 -43.26 1.42 65.97
C VAL A 763 -43.02 -0.14 65.97
N GLN A 764 -41.86 -0.77 66.27
CA GLN A 764 -40.49 -0.32 66.63
C GLN A 764 -39.36 -1.19 65.95
N GLU A 765 -38.11 -0.96 66.34
CA GLU A 765 -36.82 -1.54 65.96
C GLU A 765 -36.49 -2.96 66.52
N ASP A 766 -35.43 -3.55 65.95
CA ASP A 766 -34.45 -4.51 66.52
C ASP A 766 -34.85 -5.84 67.18
N ILE A 767 -34.15 -6.92 66.77
CA ILE A 767 -33.16 -7.66 67.58
C ILE A 767 -32.56 -8.87 66.81
N GLY A 768 -31.26 -9.15 66.99
CA GLY A 768 -30.86 -10.54 67.32
C GLY A 768 -30.22 -11.47 66.27
N SER A 769 -29.01 -11.14 65.84
CA SER A 769 -27.88 -12.05 65.50
C SER A 769 -27.95 -13.56 65.87
N LYS A 770 -27.32 -14.40 65.00
CA LYS A 770 -26.72 -15.75 65.20
C LYS A 770 -27.60 -17.01 65.13
N GLY A 771 -27.16 -17.93 64.26
CA GLY A 771 -27.46 -19.37 64.26
C GLY A 771 -26.53 -20.10 63.28
N VAL A 772 -25.93 -21.23 63.67
CA VAL A 772 -24.93 -21.99 62.87
C VAL A 772 -25.42 -23.42 62.66
N LYS A 773 -25.22 -23.97 61.43
CA LYS A 773 -24.92 -25.38 61.07
C LYS A 773 -24.85 -25.50 59.54
N GLU A 774 -23.74 -25.94 58.94
CA GLU A 774 -23.18 -27.30 58.79
C GLU A 774 -23.63 -28.02 57.50
N ASP A 775 -22.65 -28.15 56.60
CA ASP A 775 -22.24 -29.36 55.86
C ASP A 775 -23.01 -29.98 54.67
N ASN A 776 -22.17 -30.34 53.69
CA ASN A 776 -22.23 -31.44 52.71
C ASN A 776 -22.99 -31.32 51.38
N PHE A 777 -22.18 -31.23 50.31
CA PHE A 777 -22.26 -31.96 49.03
C PHE A 777 -23.64 -32.22 48.40
N LEU A 778 -23.90 -31.52 47.29
CA LEU A 778 -23.62 -32.07 45.95
C LEU A 778 -23.37 -30.96 44.91
#